data_AF-A0A2I0MPZ7-F1
#
_entry.id   AF-A0A2I0MPZ7-F1
#
_cell.length_a   1.000
_cell.length_b   1.000
_cell.length_c   1.000
_cell.angle_alpha   90.00
_cell.angle_beta   90.00
_cell.angle_gamma   90.00
#
_symmetry.space_group_name_H-M   'P 1'
#
loop_
_entity.id
_entity.type
_entity.pdbx_description
1 polymer ?
#
loop_
_entity_poly.entity_id
_entity_poly.type
_entity_poly.pdbx_seq_one_letter_code
_entity_poly.pdbx_strand_id
1 'polypeptide(L)'
;MELNARSITSEPAPPTNNTEEEKMEVASELNSPTMHSGNSGFIERGIKTMLSFRKSRQSLSIEKGKEGTGTWKRKLSWRFSKSSEENETTICNGVEVISEKIEAESIQGKPLSVMEIHELVQKRQLLEAFASIKYLEDELIAERDAEKYKDNPQEFVRKYKDVDLLYNSITNMIQSIVLETLEHPTVEDTMLTSLVTLIAREEAAHPNTGISVHSGSDLFGIPRKWREEWMAAVNESTRKRIQRVPMPSKEEMSSWLVLHLDLLQKHLREDLLKIKLSVKKCYPEEYQVCDTYVEAFHKAIASHLEDLSQRPLEFNELYTLLDWVANTYRSELFLGHPDLKPEVKTENLTLLLTPAHWDKLKNDYIASAKGKIKSYFGNILRLEVTEKWEKEVHPEVKENFYHSSLSFDIQTIIAEHMKISGEISRSLEMKMLELCLAELYEFMPRSGLETAFKVNTEELQKISSALTRNFTNIFWNKLRTKAQPLFKKILTKDWILATEKLDSLVLAVSQFSKHLQHMREPMGQELLRNIHKYVVREYITQVIKPRRKMNAETRQQVSEKMNREARILNNTLIDQGSDSDWLLPAIHHIANIIGEKKKDEIKEYVKELCQDYPDIRKEHVLAVLALRGLGRTRRAAIFRQVCHRLESPDGGDGSALFAEIDAPVIISCF
;
A
#
# COMPACT_ATOMS: atom_id res chain seq x y z
N MET A 1 15.22 -39.73 54.82
CA MET A 1 15.95 -40.97 55.18
C MET A 1 16.30 -41.65 53.87
N GLU A 2 17.53 -41.84 53.41
CA GLU A 2 18.92 -41.59 53.83
C GLU A 2 19.68 -41.45 52.48
N LEU A 3 20.33 -40.32 52.17
CA LEU A 3 21.77 -40.05 52.30
C LEU A 3 22.71 -41.22 51.97
N ASN A 4 23.43 -41.11 50.85
CA ASN A 4 24.89 -41.13 50.89
C ASN A 4 25.55 -40.40 49.70
N ALA A 5 26.69 -39.80 49.99
CA ALA A 5 27.34 -38.72 49.25
C ALA A 5 28.81 -39.01 48.90
N ARG A 6 29.40 -38.07 48.13
CA ARG A 6 30.83 -37.79 47.78
C ARG A 6 31.26 -38.31 46.39
N SER A 7 31.95 -37.54 45.53
CA SER A 7 32.89 -36.41 45.76
C SER A 7 33.28 -35.65 44.46
N ILE A 8 33.40 -34.29 44.55
CA ILE A 8 34.56 -33.41 44.17
C ILE A 8 34.91 -33.32 42.64
N THR A 9 35.11 -32.20 41.90
CA THR A 9 35.74 -30.85 42.11
C THR A 9 35.43 -29.86 40.96
N SER A 10 35.27 -28.57 41.31
CA SER A 10 35.61 -27.26 40.67
C SER A 10 35.86 -27.02 39.15
N GLU A 11 35.24 -25.91 38.67
CA GLU A 11 35.48 -25.10 37.45
C GLU A 11 36.93 -24.63 37.21
N PRO A 12 37.21 -24.19 35.96
CA PRO A 12 37.98 -22.96 35.76
C PRO A 12 37.37 -21.98 34.73
N ALA A 13 37.62 -20.70 35.03
CA ALA A 13 37.32 -19.49 34.24
C ALA A 13 38.13 -19.38 32.91
N PRO A 14 37.72 -18.51 31.97
CA PRO A 14 38.44 -18.29 30.70
C PRO A 14 39.52 -17.19 30.82
N PRO A 15 40.58 -17.23 29.99
CA PRO A 15 41.69 -16.30 30.08
C PRO A 15 41.47 -14.99 29.28
N THR A 16 42.09 -13.94 29.82
CA THR A 16 42.22 -12.55 29.36
C THR A 16 43.40 -12.32 28.40
N ASN A 17 43.14 -11.42 27.44
CA ASN A 17 43.97 -10.32 26.89
C ASN A 17 45.36 -10.55 26.26
N ASN A 18 45.56 -10.04 25.04
CA ASN A 18 46.26 -8.75 24.74
C ASN A 18 46.26 -8.53 23.20
N THR A 19 45.69 -7.46 22.61
CA THR A 19 46.02 -6.01 22.57
C THR A 19 47.18 -5.66 21.64
N GLU A 20 46.89 -4.86 20.60
CA GLU A 20 47.66 -3.72 20.06
C GLU A 20 46.84 -3.15 18.87
N GLU A 21 45.97 -2.16 19.10
CA GLU A 21 46.20 -0.70 19.15
C GLU A 21 46.42 -0.03 17.78
N GLU A 22 45.41 0.70 17.30
CA GLU A 22 45.61 2.02 16.71
C GLU A 22 44.47 2.97 17.15
N LYS A 23 44.85 3.98 17.95
CA LYS A 23 44.14 5.23 18.33
C LYS A 23 43.60 5.95 17.09
N MET A 24 42.68 6.92 17.08
CA MET A 24 41.97 7.88 17.95
C MET A 24 40.87 8.43 16.98
N GLU A 25 39.69 8.95 17.30
CA GLU A 25 39.35 10.07 18.16
C GLU A 25 37.81 10.28 18.01
N VAL A 26 37.19 10.83 19.04
CA VAL A 26 35.77 11.15 19.13
C VAL A 26 35.49 12.42 18.33
N ALA A 27 34.53 12.36 17.38
CA ALA A 27 33.80 13.52 16.90
C ALA A 27 32.36 13.13 16.56
N SER A 28 31.46 13.51 17.46
CA SER A 28 30.03 13.62 17.24
C SER A 28 29.76 14.77 16.28
N GLU A 29 29.19 14.49 15.10
CA GLU A 29 28.50 15.49 14.28
C GLU A 29 27.61 14.84 13.20
N LEU A 30 26.36 15.34 13.14
CA LEU A 30 25.49 15.40 11.97
C LEU A 30 24.90 14.08 11.43
N ASN A 31 23.86 13.60 12.11
CA ASN A 31 22.76 12.91 11.45
C ASN A 31 22.01 13.90 10.56
N SER A 32 22.16 13.75 9.25
CA SER A 32 21.23 14.23 8.24
C SER A 32 20.93 13.09 7.29
N PRO A 33 19.65 12.82 6.99
CA PRO A 33 19.29 12.59 5.61
C PRO A 33 18.19 13.56 5.20
N THR A 34 18.60 14.56 4.43
CA THR A 34 17.77 15.45 3.63
C THR A 34 17.01 14.64 2.57
N MET A 35 15.71 14.42 2.73
CA MET A 35 14.83 13.91 1.66
C MET A 35 13.41 14.47 1.86
N HIS A 36 13.11 15.66 1.33
CA HIS A 36 11.71 16.13 1.21
C HIS A 36 11.44 16.83 -0.12
N SER A 37 10.19 16.66 -0.56
CA SER A 37 9.51 17.23 -1.73
C SER A 37 10.01 16.73 -3.10
N GLY A 38 9.33 15.73 -3.66
CA GLY A 38 9.60 15.23 -5.02
C GLY A 38 8.99 13.88 -5.40
N ASN A 39 8.43 13.13 -4.44
CA ASN A 39 8.07 11.73 -4.66
C ASN A 39 6.79 11.47 -5.48
N SER A 40 5.91 12.46 -5.69
CA SER A 40 4.62 12.21 -6.37
C SER A 40 4.78 11.80 -7.84
N GLY A 41 5.82 12.28 -8.51
CA GLY A 41 6.17 11.89 -9.88
C GLY A 41 7.06 10.65 -9.99
N PHE A 42 7.53 10.09 -8.87
CA PHE A 42 8.45 8.95 -8.86
C PHE A 42 7.74 7.61 -9.07
N ILE A 43 6.53 7.45 -8.54
CA ILE A 43 5.74 6.20 -8.56
C ILE A 43 5.37 5.83 -10.01
N GLU A 44 4.69 6.74 -10.69
CA GLU A 44 4.23 6.51 -12.06
C GLU A 44 5.43 6.39 -13.01
N ARG A 45 6.54 7.06 -12.69
CA ARG A 45 7.79 6.97 -13.46
C ARG A 45 8.51 5.64 -13.19
N GLY A 46 8.60 5.18 -11.95
CA GLY A 46 9.19 3.90 -11.56
C GLY A 46 8.43 2.71 -12.15
N ILE A 47 7.10 2.73 -12.06
CA ILE A 47 6.23 1.70 -12.64
C ILE A 47 6.26 1.76 -14.17
N LYS A 48 6.18 2.95 -14.80
CA LYS A 48 6.35 3.07 -16.27
C LYS A 48 7.74 2.63 -16.71
N THR A 49 8.77 2.96 -15.94
CA THR A 49 10.15 2.56 -16.20
C THR A 49 10.29 1.05 -16.09
N MET A 50 9.72 0.40 -15.08
CA MET A 50 9.68 -1.06 -14.95
C MET A 50 8.95 -1.73 -16.12
N LEU A 51 7.76 -1.23 -16.48
CA LEU A 51 7.00 -1.70 -17.65
C LEU A 51 7.75 -1.45 -18.98
N SER A 52 8.52 -0.37 -19.07
CA SER A 52 9.36 -0.06 -20.25
C SER A 52 10.61 -0.94 -20.32
N PHE A 53 11.23 -1.24 -19.17
CA PHE A 53 12.33 -2.19 -19.06
C PHE A 53 11.87 -3.59 -19.44
N ARG A 54 10.60 -3.95 -19.18
CA ARG A 54 10.04 -5.22 -19.66
C ARG A 54 9.96 -5.26 -21.18
N LYS A 55 9.53 -4.18 -21.84
CA LYS A 55 9.58 -4.05 -23.31
C LYS A 55 11.02 -4.10 -23.85
N SER A 56 11.96 -3.44 -23.17
CA SER A 56 13.36 -3.31 -23.62
C SER A 56 14.25 -4.52 -23.33
N ARG A 57 14.07 -5.23 -22.21
CA ARG A 57 14.77 -6.50 -21.94
C ARG A 57 14.44 -7.54 -23.01
N GLN A 58 13.24 -7.47 -23.60
CA GLN A 58 12.86 -8.36 -24.69
C GLN A 58 13.50 -7.97 -26.02
N SER A 59 13.59 -6.67 -26.36
CA SER A 59 14.35 -6.23 -27.55
C SER A 59 15.83 -6.63 -27.45
N LEU A 60 16.41 -6.55 -26.24
CA LEU A 60 17.76 -7.03 -25.95
C LEU A 60 17.89 -8.56 -26.00
N SER A 61 16.85 -9.33 -25.65
CA SER A 61 16.87 -10.80 -25.77
C SER A 61 16.73 -11.28 -27.23
N ILE A 62 16.06 -10.48 -28.09
CA ILE A 62 16.02 -10.68 -29.54
C ILE A 62 17.34 -10.21 -30.19
N GLU A 63 17.99 -9.19 -29.63
CA GLU A 63 19.29 -8.68 -30.11
C GLU A 63 20.52 -9.43 -29.57
N LYS A 64 20.40 -10.23 -28.49
CA LYS A 64 21.51 -11.05 -27.95
C LYS A 64 21.96 -12.20 -28.86
N GLY A 65 21.46 -12.27 -30.09
CA GLY A 65 22.09 -12.97 -31.21
C GLY A 65 23.21 -12.20 -31.92
N LYS A 66 23.56 -10.96 -31.50
CA LYS A 66 24.70 -10.20 -32.03
C LYS A 66 25.43 -9.42 -30.92
N GLU A 67 26.73 -9.68 -30.81
CA GLU A 67 27.67 -9.05 -29.86
C GLU A 67 27.81 -7.53 -30.03
N GLY A 68 28.31 -6.87 -28.97
CA GLY A 68 29.01 -5.59 -29.10
C GLY A 68 29.05 -4.74 -27.83
N THR A 69 30.19 -4.77 -27.15
CA THR A 69 30.64 -3.90 -26.04
C THR A 69 30.36 -2.40 -26.20
N GLY A 70 30.01 -1.72 -25.10
CA GLY A 70 29.97 -0.25 -25.07
C GLY A 70 29.63 0.36 -23.70
N THR A 71 30.65 0.80 -22.97
CA THR A 71 30.62 1.46 -21.66
C THR A 71 30.21 2.94 -21.81
N TRP A 72 29.15 3.43 -21.15
CA TRP A 72 28.80 4.85 -21.11
C TRP A 72 28.89 5.43 -19.69
N LYS A 73 29.93 6.24 -19.44
CA LYS A 73 30.02 7.21 -18.35
C LYS A 73 29.45 8.54 -18.83
N ARG A 74 28.54 9.16 -18.08
CA ARG A 74 28.13 10.57 -18.29
C ARG A 74 28.38 11.37 -17.01
N LYS A 75 29.42 12.19 -17.06
CA LYS A 75 29.72 13.30 -16.15
C LYS A 75 28.63 14.37 -16.33
N LEU A 76 28.06 14.87 -15.23
CA LEU A 76 27.32 16.12 -15.23
C LEU A 76 28.01 17.07 -14.24
N SER A 77 28.63 18.10 -14.80
CA SER A 77 29.22 19.24 -14.11
C SER A 77 28.12 20.26 -13.86
N TRP A 78 27.97 20.72 -12.62
CA TRP A 78 27.25 21.96 -12.31
C TRP A 78 28.20 22.89 -11.56
N ARG A 79 28.56 23.98 -12.26
CA ARG A 79 29.18 25.18 -11.70
C ARG A 79 28.08 25.97 -11.01
N PHE A 80 28.26 26.32 -9.74
CA PHE A 80 27.54 27.42 -9.11
C PHE A 80 28.51 28.58 -8.93
N SER A 81 28.19 29.67 -9.62
CA SER A 81 28.82 30.98 -9.48
C SER A 81 28.38 31.61 -8.17
N LYS A 82 29.37 32.15 -7.46
CA LYS A 82 29.29 32.88 -6.20
C LYS A 82 29.38 34.37 -6.51
N SER A 83 28.50 35.18 -5.92
CA SER A 83 28.60 36.64 -5.78
C SER A 83 27.59 37.05 -4.70
N SER A 84 27.82 37.96 -3.76
CA SER A 84 28.96 38.83 -3.43
C SER A 84 28.59 39.54 -2.11
N GLU A 85 29.61 39.82 -1.28
CA GLU A 85 29.88 41.01 -0.43
C GLU A 85 28.73 41.66 0.38
N GLU A 86 28.81 41.67 1.72
CA GLU A 86 29.55 42.60 2.62
C GLU A 86 28.95 44.02 2.70
N ASN A 87 28.52 44.42 3.91
CA ASN A 87 28.96 45.68 4.53
C ASN A 87 28.56 45.77 6.02
N GLU A 88 29.49 46.34 6.78
CA GLU A 88 29.58 46.43 8.24
C GLU A 88 28.84 47.63 8.87
N THR A 89 28.45 47.43 10.14
CA THR A 89 28.48 48.32 11.34
C THR A 89 28.06 49.79 11.27
N THR A 90 27.29 50.25 12.27
CA THR A 90 27.79 51.16 13.33
C THR A 90 26.80 51.26 14.49
N ILE A 91 27.36 51.18 15.71
CA ILE A 91 26.76 51.28 17.04
C ILE A 91 26.59 52.75 17.42
N CYS A 92 25.48 53.12 18.08
CA CYS A 92 25.43 54.28 18.98
C CYS A 92 24.71 53.91 20.29
N ASN A 93 25.43 54.11 21.39
CA ASN A 93 24.98 54.00 22.78
C ASN A 93 24.15 55.21 23.19
N GLY A 94 23.29 55.01 24.20
CA GLY A 94 22.86 56.05 25.13
C GLY A 94 21.35 56.23 25.21
N VAL A 95 20.70 55.53 26.14
CA VAL A 95 19.38 55.94 26.65
C VAL A 95 19.58 56.37 28.09
N GLU A 96 19.55 57.68 28.29
CA GLU A 96 19.31 58.32 29.57
C GLU A 96 17.88 58.04 30.04
N VAL A 97 17.77 57.76 31.34
CA VAL A 97 16.53 57.61 32.07
C VAL A 97 15.86 58.98 32.17
N ILE A 98 14.69 59.14 31.53
CA ILE A 98 13.76 60.22 31.84
C ILE A 98 12.47 59.59 32.35
N SER A 99 12.26 59.77 33.65
CA SER A 99 11.02 59.48 34.34
C SER A 99 10.10 60.68 34.13
N GLU A 100 9.16 60.59 33.19
CA GLU A 100 8.11 61.60 33.04
C GLU A 100 6.74 61.00 33.35
N LYS A 101 6.27 61.41 34.51
CA LYS A 101 4.93 61.23 35.05
C LYS A 101 4.01 62.16 34.26
N ILE A 102 3.29 61.63 33.28
CA ILE A 102 2.26 62.41 32.57
C ILE A 102 0.98 62.32 33.39
N GLU A 103 0.75 63.38 34.18
CA GLU A 103 -0.53 63.69 34.79
C GLU A 103 -1.58 63.89 33.69
N ALA A 104 -2.78 63.36 33.93
CA ALA A 104 -3.92 63.52 33.06
C ALA A 104 -4.33 65.00 33.00
N GLU A 105 -4.10 65.66 31.87
CA GLU A 105 -4.70 66.95 31.60
C GLU A 105 -6.20 66.75 31.28
N SER A 106 -7.03 67.35 32.13
CA SER A 106 -8.46 67.49 31.92
C SER A 106 -8.73 68.35 30.68
N ILE A 107 -9.46 67.81 29.71
CA ILE A 107 -9.94 68.57 28.56
C ILE A 107 -10.98 69.58 29.06
N GLN A 108 -10.53 70.82 29.28
CA GLN A 108 -11.40 71.98 29.47
C GLN A 108 -11.47 72.73 28.15
N GLY A 109 -12.31 72.24 27.23
CA GLY A 109 -12.47 72.80 25.89
C GLY A 109 -13.81 72.38 25.29
N LYS A 110 -14.44 73.30 24.56
CA LYS A 110 -15.72 73.17 23.85
C LYS A 110 -15.87 71.79 23.16
N PRO A 111 -17.04 71.12 23.21
CA PRO A 111 -17.20 69.80 22.58
C PRO A 111 -16.85 69.88 21.08
N LEU A 112 -15.96 68.99 20.65
CA LEU A 112 -15.61 68.80 19.24
C LEU A 112 -16.86 68.38 18.46
N SER A 113 -16.99 68.89 17.24
CA SER A 113 -18.08 68.48 16.36
C SER A 113 -17.89 67.03 15.91
N VAL A 114 -19.01 66.36 15.58
CA VAL A 114 -19.01 64.99 15.02
C VAL A 114 -18.06 64.85 13.82
N MET A 115 -17.90 65.91 13.02
CA MET A 115 -17.03 65.91 11.85
C MET A 115 -15.54 65.98 12.21
N GLU A 116 -15.17 66.78 13.21
CA GLU A 116 -13.79 66.85 13.71
C GLU A 116 -13.36 65.54 14.37
N ILE A 117 -14.27 64.89 15.11
CA ILE A 117 -14.02 63.58 15.72
C ILE A 117 -13.84 62.51 14.64
N HIS A 118 -14.68 62.52 13.59
CA HIS A 118 -14.50 61.62 12.46
C HIS A 118 -13.15 61.82 11.76
N GLU A 119 -12.66 63.06 11.64
CA GLU A 119 -11.35 63.36 11.08
C GLU A 119 -10.20 62.84 11.96
N LEU A 120 -10.33 62.91 13.30
CA LEU A 120 -9.38 62.29 14.24
C LEU A 120 -9.32 60.77 14.08
N VAL A 121 -10.47 60.11 13.87
CA VAL A 121 -10.51 58.67 13.57
C VAL A 121 -9.77 58.38 12.26
N GLN A 122 -10.01 59.17 11.20
CA GLN A 122 -9.31 59.01 9.92
C GLN A 122 -7.79 59.21 10.03
N LYS A 123 -7.33 60.13 10.90
CA LYS A 123 -5.91 60.38 11.20
C LYS A 123 -5.28 59.34 12.15
N ARG A 124 -6.01 58.29 12.54
CA ARG A 124 -5.58 57.23 13.47
C ARG A 124 -5.21 57.73 14.88
N GLN A 125 -5.70 58.91 15.27
CA GLN A 125 -5.59 59.43 16.65
C GLN A 125 -6.70 58.84 17.53
N LEU A 126 -6.66 57.51 17.68
CA LEU A 126 -7.76 56.71 18.25
C LEU A 126 -8.10 57.07 19.69
N LEU A 127 -7.10 57.41 20.50
CA LEU A 127 -7.29 57.72 21.92
C LEU A 127 -8.02 59.07 22.13
N GLU A 128 -7.63 60.08 21.35
CA GLU A 128 -8.27 61.41 21.36
C GLU A 128 -9.69 61.35 20.80
N ALA A 129 -9.88 60.59 19.72
CA ALA A 129 -11.20 60.34 19.14
C ALA A 129 -12.13 59.65 20.15
N PHE A 130 -11.66 58.60 20.84
CA PHE A 130 -12.48 57.90 21.84
C PHE A 130 -12.84 58.76 23.05
N ALA A 131 -11.90 59.53 23.59
CA ALA A 131 -12.20 60.45 24.69
C ALA A 131 -13.29 61.47 24.30
N SER A 132 -13.25 61.95 23.05
CA SER A 132 -14.23 62.89 22.52
C SER A 132 -15.60 62.25 22.28
N ILE A 133 -15.65 61.02 21.78
CA ILE A 133 -16.91 60.27 21.60
C ILE A 133 -17.54 59.95 22.96
N LYS A 134 -16.74 59.53 23.94
CA LYS A 134 -17.23 59.23 25.29
C LYS A 134 -17.79 60.49 25.97
N TYR A 135 -17.14 61.63 25.80
CA TYR A 135 -17.68 62.91 26.26
C TYR A 135 -19.06 63.21 25.64
N LEU A 136 -19.22 63.01 24.33
CA LEU A 136 -20.52 63.18 23.66
C LEU A 136 -21.57 62.18 24.14
N GLU A 137 -21.19 60.93 24.42
CA GLU A 137 -22.08 59.92 24.98
C GLU A 137 -22.53 60.29 26.41
N ASP A 138 -21.60 60.69 27.27
CA ASP A 138 -21.88 61.13 28.65
C ASP A 138 -22.77 62.38 28.66
N GLU A 139 -22.53 63.33 27.74
CA GLU A 139 -23.39 64.51 27.55
C GLU A 139 -24.81 64.11 27.12
N LEU A 140 -24.94 63.20 26.15
CA LEU A 140 -26.25 62.69 25.70
C LEU A 140 -26.99 61.92 26.80
N ILE A 141 -26.29 61.15 27.62
CA ILE A 141 -26.86 60.46 28.79
C ILE A 141 -27.37 61.47 29.81
N ALA A 142 -26.58 62.51 30.12
CA ALA A 142 -26.99 63.58 31.02
C ALA A 142 -28.19 64.39 30.48
N GLU A 143 -28.22 64.68 29.17
CA GLU A 143 -29.34 65.36 28.52
C GLU A 143 -30.62 64.51 28.51
N ARG A 144 -30.50 63.18 28.39
CA ARG A 144 -31.61 62.23 28.55
C ARG A 144 -32.13 62.25 29.98
N ASP A 145 -31.24 62.14 30.98
CA ASP A 145 -31.61 62.08 32.40
C ASP A 145 -32.25 63.38 32.90
N ALA A 146 -31.89 64.50 32.29
CA ALA A 146 -32.54 65.79 32.48
C ALA A 146 -33.88 65.92 31.72
N GLU A 147 -34.37 64.87 31.07
CA GLU A 147 -35.61 64.80 30.28
C GLU A 147 -35.72 65.87 29.17
N LYS A 148 -34.59 66.39 28.70
CA LYS A 148 -34.47 67.53 27.77
C LYS A 148 -35.14 67.28 26.40
N TYR A 149 -35.35 66.01 26.05
CA TYR A 149 -35.88 65.55 24.77
C TYR A 149 -37.32 65.04 24.81
N LYS A 150 -38.06 65.26 25.90
CA LYS A 150 -39.47 64.86 26.02
C LYS A 150 -40.35 65.34 24.86
N ASP A 151 -40.09 66.54 24.35
CA ASP A 151 -40.87 67.17 23.28
C ASP A 151 -40.36 66.85 21.86
N ASN A 152 -39.15 66.30 21.71
CA ASN A 152 -38.54 65.99 20.41
C ASN A 152 -37.69 64.70 20.44
N PRO A 153 -38.33 63.52 20.52
CA PRO A 153 -37.62 62.24 20.56
C PRO A 153 -36.82 61.93 19.28
N GLN A 154 -37.17 62.54 18.13
CA GLN A 154 -36.45 62.31 16.88
C GLN A 154 -35.06 62.94 16.85
N GLU A 155 -34.85 64.08 17.52
CA GLU A 155 -33.56 64.75 17.58
C GLU A 155 -32.57 63.96 18.45
N PHE A 156 -33.04 63.41 19.57
CA PHE A 156 -32.27 62.51 20.42
C PHE A 156 -31.79 61.27 19.65
N VAL A 157 -32.68 60.64 18.85
CA VAL A 157 -32.32 59.49 18.00
C VAL A 157 -31.27 59.85 16.94
N ARG A 158 -31.30 61.07 16.38
CA ARG A 158 -30.29 61.51 15.41
C ARG A 158 -28.92 61.66 16.06
N LYS A 159 -28.82 62.37 17.19
CA LYS A 159 -27.56 62.53 17.92
C LYS A 159 -26.98 61.18 18.38
N TYR A 160 -27.82 60.26 18.84
CA TYR A 160 -27.39 58.91 19.18
C TYR A 160 -26.83 58.14 17.96
N LYS A 161 -27.50 58.22 16.81
CA LYS A 161 -26.99 57.62 15.57
C LYS A 161 -25.65 58.22 15.15
N ASP A 162 -25.45 59.52 15.35
CA ASP A 162 -24.17 60.17 15.04
C ASP A 162 -23.05 59.63 15.94
N VAL A 163 -23.30 59.44 17.24
CA VAL A 163 -22.35 58.80 18.17
C VAL A 163 -22.11 57.33 17.81
N ASP A 164 -23.15 56.58 17.45
CA ASP A 164 -23.02 55.19 17.02
C ASP A 164 -22.20 55.05 15.74
N LEU A 165 -22.38 55.96 14.76
CA LEU A 165 -21.56 56.02 13.54
C LEU A 165 -20.08 56.28 13.86
N LEU A 166 -19.78 57.14 14.84
CA LEU A 166 -18.40 57.39 15.27
C LEU A 166 -17.77 56.15 15.93
N TYR A 167 -18.52 55.44 16.77
CA TYR A 167 -18.07 54.15 17.34
C TYR A 167 -17.87 53.07 16.26
N ASN A 168 -18.74 52.99 15.26
CA ASN A 168 -18.58 52.11 14.10
C ASN A 168 -17.34 52.49 13.28
N SER A 169 -17.06 53.78 13.13
CA SER A 169 -15.84 54.27 12.45
C SER A 169 -14.56 53.84 13.19
N ILE A 170 -14.55 53.93 14.53
CA ILE A 170 -13.44 53.38 15.33
C ILE A 170 -13.32 51.87 15.12
N THR A 171 -14.44 51.14 15.19
CA THR A 171 -14.43 49.67 15.00
C THR A 171 -13.84 49.27 13.64
N ASN A 172 -14.22 49.96 12.57
CA ASN A 172 -13.63 49.76 11.24
C ASN A 172 -12.12 50.07 11.22
N MET A 173 -11.68 51.11 11.93
CA MET A 173 -10.27 51.47 12.03
C MET A 173 -9.47 50.41 12.82
N ILE A 174 -10.03 49.88 13.92
CA ILE A 174 -9.46 48.75 14.67
C ILE A 174 -9.23 47.57 13.72
N GLN A 175 -10.25 47.19 12.94
CA GLN A 175 -10.15 46.10 11.97
C GLN A 175 -9.07 46.38 10.91
N SER A 176 -9.00 47.61 10.37
CA SER A 176 -7.98 48.02 9.37
C SER A 176 -6.56 47.89 9.90
N ILE A 177 -6.30 48.37 11.12
CA ILE A 177 -4.96 48.31 11.74
C ILE A 177 -4.52 46.85 11.92
N VAL A 178 -5.40 46.00 12.42
CA VAL A 178 -5.10 44.57 12.63
C VAL A 178 -4.87 43.83 11.30
N LEU A 179 -5.63 44.19 10.26
CA LEU A 179 -5.44 43.67 8.90
C LEU A 179 -4.08 44.07 8.32
N GLU A 180 -3.71 45.34 8.45
CA GLU A 180 -2.46 45.91 7.93
C GLU A 180 -1.21 45.39 8.68
N THR A 181 -1.37 44.94 9.93
CA THR A 181 -0.28 44.47 10.81
C THR A 181 0.59 43.38 10.15
N LEU A 182 -0.03 42.45 9.41
CA LEU A 182 0.71 41.38 8.72
C LEU A 182 1.10 41.75 7.28
N GLU A 183 0.48 42.78 6.68
CA GLU A 183 0.71 43.19 5.29
C GLU A 183 1.98 44.03 5.12
N HIS A 184 2.26 44.94 6.06
CA HIS A 184 3.45 45.78 5.99
C HIS A 184 4.70 45.08 6.52
N PRO A 185 5.89 45.24 5.93
CA PRO A 185 7.11 44.58 6.42
C PRO A 185 7.52 45.04 7.83
N THR A 186 7.18 46.28 8.20
CA THR A 186 7.45 46.88 9.51
C THR A 186 6.19 46.92 10.37
N VAL A 187 6.33 46.66 11.67
CA VAL A 187 5.24 46.79 12.63
C VAL A 187 5.26 48.21 13.20
N GLU A 188 4.13 48.90 13.16
CA GLU A 188 3.97 50.23 13.79
C GLU A 188 3.63 50.06 15.27
N ASP A 189 4.65 49.89 16.10
CA ASP A 189 4.52 49.58 17.53
C ASP A 189 3.66 50.60 18.29
N THR A 190 3.74 51.88 17.93
CA THR A 190 2.98 52.98 18.54
C THR A 190 1.49 52.89 18.23
N MET A 191 1.11 52.46 17.02
CA MET A 191 -0.28 52.29 16.60
C MET A 191 -0.92 51.08 17.27
N LEU A 192 -0.19 49.96 17.37
CA LEU A 192 -0.67 48.77 18.08
C LEU A 192 -0.83 49.02 19.58
N THR A 193 0.11 49.72 20.21
CA THR A 193 0.01 50.07 21.63
C THR A 193 -1.18 51.02 21.90
N SER A 194 -1.41 51.98 20.99
CA SER A 194 -2.56 52.89 21.05
C SER A 194 -3.89 52.13 20.91
N LEU A 195 -3.94 51.15 20.01
CA LEU A 195 -5.09 50.27 19.82
C LEU A 195 -5.39 49.44 21.08
N VAL A 196 -4.38 48.83 21.69
CA VAL A 196 -4.57 48.05 22.93
C VAL A 196 -5.05 48.95 24.07
N THR A 197 -4.45 50.14 24.20
CA THR A 197 -4.84 51.11 25.22
C THR A 197 -6.28 51.58 25.02
N LEU A 198 -6.74 51.72 23.76
CA LEU A 198 -8.12 52.02 23.43
C LEU A 198 -9.08 50.92 23.92
N ILE A 199 -8.78 49.66 23.62
CA ILE A 199 -9.62 48.51 24.03
C ILE A 199 -9.67 48.42 25.55
N ALA A 200 -8.54 48.55 26.25
CA ALA A 200 -8.49 48.55 27.71
C ALA A 200 -9.31 49.69 28.33
N ARG A 201 -9.33 50.88 27.69
CA ARG A 201 -10.16 52.01 28.15
C ARG A 201 -11.65 51.79 27.94
N GLU A 202 -12.05 51.07 26.90
CA GLU A 202 -13.45 50.66 26.70
C GLU A 202 -13.88 49.62 27.74
N GLU A 203 -13.07 48.59 27.98
CA GLU A 203 -13.35 47.57 29.00
C GLU A 203 -13.40 48.17 30.42
N ALA A 204 -12.52 49.12 30.74
CA ALA A 204 -12.55 49.84 32.01
C ALA A 204 -13.75 50.80 32.13
N ALA A 205 -14.26 51.32 31.02
CA ALA A 205 -15.45 52.18 31.00
C ALA A 205 -16.75 51.39 31.23
N HIS A 206 -16.77 50.10 30.89
CA HIS A 206 -17.95 49.24 30.98
C HIS A 206 -17.63 47.89 31.67
N PRO A 207 -17.34 47.88 32.98
CA PRO A 207 -17.10 46.63 33.70
C PRO A 207 -18.37 45.75 33.70
N ASN A 208 -18.21 44.48 33.30
CA ASN A 208 -19.27 43.46 33.21
C ASN A 208 -20.22 43.48 34.41
N THR A 209 -21.32 44.22 34.31
CA THR A 209 -22.39 44.20 35.31
C THR A 209 -23.44 43.25 34.78
N GLY A 210 -23.53 42.08 35.41
CA GLY A 210 -24.46 41.02 35.03
C GLY A 210 -25.89 41.54 34.92
N ILE A 211 -26.49 41.30 33.74
CA ILE A 211 -27.92 41.12 33.47
C ILE A 211 -28.86 41.78 34.48
N SER A 212 -29.31 43.00 34.14
CA SER A 212 -30.66 43.46 34.47
C SER A 212 -31.28 44.04 33.20
N VAL A 213 -31.65 43.14 32.28
CA VAL A 213 -32.52 43.49 31.15
C VAL A 213 -33.91 43.74 31.73
N HIS A 214 -34.19 45.00 32.07
CA HIS A 214 -35.56 45.46 32.16
C HIS A 214 -35.88 46.26 30.89
N SER A 215 -36.75 45.67 30.07
CA SER A 215 -37.56 46.32 29.03
C SER A 215 -36.81 47.11 27.94
N GLY A 216 -36.37 46.38 26.90
CA GLY A 216 -36.60 46.69 25.47
C GLY A 216 -36.24 48.06 24.85
N SER A 217 -35.66 49.01 25.59
CA SER A 217 -35.38 50.36 25.07
C SER A 217 -34.04 50.97 25.49
N ASP A 218 -33.24 50.26 26.30
CA ASP A 218 -31.92 50.73 26.76
C ASP A 218 -30.79 50.08 25.95
N LEU A 219 -30.33 50.79 24.91
CA LEU A 219 -29.09 50.48 24.17
C LEU A 219 -27.91 51.37 24.61
N PHE A 220 -28.11 52.23 25.62
CA PHE A 220 -27.15 53.24 26.06
C PHE A 220 -26.08 52.62 26.98
N GLY A 221 -24.80 52.94 26.74
CA GLY A 221 -23.68 52.49 27.58
C GLY A 221 -23.39 50.99 27.55
N ILE A 222 -23.82 50.28 26.49
CA ILE A 222 -23.51 48.85 26.31
C ILE A 222 -22.09 48.71 25.76
N PRO A 223 -21.24 47.85 26.36
CA PRO A 223 -19.90 47.59 25.85
C PRO A 223 -19.96 47.16 24.39
N ARG A 224 -19.15 47.81 23.55
CA ARG A 224 -18.99 47.47 22.13
C ARG A 224 -18.13 46.22 21.95
N LYS A 225 -17.53 45.71 23.02
CA LYS A 225 -16.79 44.43 23.06
C LYS A 225 -15.67 44.46 22.02
N TRP A 226 -14.88 45.53 21.99
CA TRP A 226 -13.83 45.69 20.98
C TRP A 226 -12.75 44.60 21.03
N ARG A 227 -12.64 43.88 22.15
CA ARG A 227 -11.83 42.65 22.24
C ARG A 227 -12.35 41.53 21.35
N GLU A 228 -13.67 41.35 21.22
CA GLU A 228 -14.29 40.37 20.31
C GLU A 228 -14.08 40.78 18.85
N GLU A 229 -14.24 42.08 18.53
CA GLU A 229 -13.98 42.63 17.20
C GLU A 229 -12.51 42.53 16.78
N TRP A 230 -11.58 42.76 17.72
CA TRP A 230 -10.15 42.51 17.51
C TRP A 230 -9.88 41.04 17.18
N MET A 231 -10.44 40.09 17.93
CA MET A 231 -10.31 38.67 17.62
C MET A 231 -10.89 38.32 16.24
N ALA A 232 -12.03 38.91 15.87
CA ALA A 232 -12.62 38.73 14.55
C ALA A 232 -11.70 39.28 13.45
N ALA A 233 -11.09 40.45 13.66
CA ALA A 233 -10.14 41.04 12.73
C ALA A 233 -8.86 40.20 12.57
N VAL A 234 -8.36 39.58 13.65
CA VAL A 234 -7.23 38.63 13.59
C VAL A 234 -7.58 37.41 12.74
N ASN A 235 -8.77 36.81 12.94
CA ASN A 235 -9.25 35.70 12.11
C ASN A 235 -9.38 36.10 10.63
N GLU A 236 -9.89 37.30 10.36
CA GLU A 236 -10.05 37.80 9.00
C GLU A 236 -8.70 38.11 8.32
N SER A 237 -7.73 38.65 9.08
CA SER A 237 -6.37 38.93 8.62
C SER A 237 -5.64 37.65 8.21
N THR A 238 -5.68 36.62 9.07
CA THR A 238 -5.07 35.31 8.78
C THR A 238 -5.75 34.62 7.59
N ARG A 239 -7.08 34.66 7.50
CA ARG A 239 -7.86 34.12 6.38
C ARG A 239 -7.49 34.77 5.04
N LYS A 240 -7.45 36.12 4.98
CA LYS A 240 -7.03 36.86 3.78
C LYS A 240 -5.60 36.52 3.38
N ARG A 241 -4.70 36.34 4.35
CA ARG A 241 -3.30 36.01 4.07
C ARG A 241 -3.15 34.66 3.39
N ILE A 242 -3.89 33.64 3.83
CA ILE A 242 -3.91 32.31 3.21
C ILE A 242 -4.51 32.37 1.81
N GLN A 243 -5.60 33.11 1.61
CA GLN A 243 -6.24 33.26 0.30
C GLN A 243 -5.37 34.00 -0.73
N ARG A 244 -4.46 34.88 -0.29
CA ARG A 244 -3.52 35.58 -1.17
C ARG A 244 -2.34 34.72 -1.62
N VAL A 245 -2.09 33.57 -0.97
CA VAL A 245 -1.00 32.68 -1.39
C VAL A 245 -1.27 32.20 -2.81
N PRO A 246 -0.34 32.40 -3.76
CA PRO A 246 -0.54 32.01 -5.14
C PRO A 246 -0.95 30.54 -5.25
N MET A 247 -2.00 30.29 -6.04
CA MET A 247 -2.38 28.95 -6.50
C MET A 247 -1.96 28.84 -7.96
N PRO A 248 -0.85 28.15 -8.28
CA PRO A 248 -0.47 27.90 -9.66
C PRO A 248 -1.59 27.16 -10.38
N SER A 249 -1.82 27.47 -11.67
CA SER A 249 -2.88 26.80 -12.44
C SER A 249 -2.59 25.30 -12.59
N LYS A 250 -3.65 24.48 -12.62
CA LYS A 250 -3.53 23.02 -12.86
C LYS A 250 -2.87 22.71 -14.22
N GLU A 251 -2.97 23.64 -15.17
CA GLU A 251 -2.56 23.47 -16.57
C GLU A 251 -1.08 23.78 -16.80
N GLU A 252 -0.47 24.65 -15.99
CA GLU A 252 0.92 25.06 -16.15
C GLU A 252 1.92 24.13 -15.45
N MET A 253 1.49 23.42 -14.38
CA MET A 253 2.41 22.61 -13.56
C MET A 253 1.75 21.34 -13.00
N SER A 254 2.28 20.16 -13.38
CA SER A 254 1.89 18.83 -12.86
C SER A 254 2.04 18.65 -11.33
N SER A 255 2.51 19.66 -10.61
CA SER A 255 2.76 19.62 -9.16
C SER A 255 2.33 20.91 -8.47
N TRP A 256 1.29 21.58 -8.99
CA TRP A 256 0.77 22.85 -8.45
C TRP A 256 0.47 22.76 -6.95
N LEU A 257 -0.08 21.64 -6.47
CA LEU A 257 -0.46 21.47 -5.06
C LEU A 257 0.76 21.40 -4.14
N VAL A 258 1.82 20.72 -4.56
CA VAL A 258 3.10 20.67 -3.81
C VAL A 258 3.63 22.09 -3.65
N LEU A 259 3.71 22.84 -4.74
CA LEU A 259 4.20 24.21 -4.74
C LEU A 259 3.34 25.15 -3.90
N HIS A 260 2.02 25.00 -3.99
CA HIS A 260 1.09 25.79 -3.21
C HIS A 260 1.27 25.53 -1.70
N LEU A 261 1.40 24.27 -1.28
CA LEU A 261 1.61 23.91 0.11
C LEU A 261 2.98 24.36 0.63
N ASP A 262 4.03 24.29 -0.20
CA ASP A 262 5.36 24.79 0.14
C ASP A 262 5.36 26.33 0.31
N LEU A 263 4.68 27.04 -0.59
CA LEU A 263 4.49 28.49 -0.47
C LEU A 263 3.68 28.84 0.78
N LEU A 264 2.59 28.12 1.06
CA LEU A 264 1.78 28.31 2.26
C LEU A 264 2.62 28.12 3.53
N GLN A 265 3.44 27.06 3.57
CA GLN A 265 4.35 26.77 4.68
C GLN A 265 5.37 27.89 4.89
N LYS A 266 5.97 28.40 3.80
CA LYS A 266 6.95 29.48 3.87
C LYS A 266 6.34 30.78 4.39
N HIS A 267 5.24 31.24 3.78
CA HIS A 267 4.60 32.51 4.16
C HIS A 267 4.09 32.47 5.60
N LEU A 268 3.48 31.36 6.02
CA LEU A 268 2.98 31.26 7.38
C LEU A 268 4.11 31.29 8.41
N ARG A 269 5.23 30.60 8.15
CA ARG A 269 6.38 30.62 9.07
C ARG A 269 6.95 32.03 9.21
N GLU A 270 7.06 32.78 8.11
CA GLU A 270 7.51 34.18 8.12
C GLU A 270 6.56 35.06 8.95
N ASP A 271 5.25 34.89 8.78
CA ASP A 271 4.24 35.65 9.52
C ASP A 271 4.23 35.30 11.02
N LEU A 272 4.34 34.02 11.38
CA LEU A 272 4.42 33.56 12.77
C LEU A 272 5.70 34.07 13.46
N LEU A 273 6.84 34.08 12.75
CA LEU A 273 8.09 34.66 13.26
C LEU A 273 7.95 36.16 13.50
N LYS A 274 7.32 36.89 12.58
CA LYS A 274 7.03 38.32 12.75
C LYS A 274 6.12 38.58 13.95
N ILE A 275 5.10 37.76 14.14
CA ILE A 275 4.19 37.87 15.30
C ILE A 275 4.97 37.68 16.61
N LYS A 276 5.81 36.65 16.67
CA LYS A 276 6.63 36.36 17.86
C LYS A 276 7.66 37.45 18.17
N LEU A 277 8.37 37.96 17.15
CA LEU A 277 9.50 38.88 17.34
C LEU A 277 9.09 40.34 17.54
N SER A 278 8.00 40.77 16.90
CA SER A 278 7.59 42.18 16.85
C SER A 278 6.21 42.40 17.46
N VAL A 279 5.19 41.67 17.02
CA VAL A 279 3.79 41.92 17.45
C VAL A 279 3.59 41.60 18.93
N LYS A 280 4.17 40.51 19.44
CA LYS A 280 4.08 40.11 20.86
C LYS A 280 4.51 41.24 21.83
N LYS A 281 5.47 42.07 21.44
CA LYS A 281 5.99 43.16 22.29
C LYS A 281 5.00 44.31 22.49
N CYS A 282 4.02 44.45 21.60
CA CYS A 282 3.04 45.55 21.60
C CYS A 282 1.80 45.25 22.44
N TYR A 283 1.64 44.02 22.92
CA TYR A 283 0.44 43.55 23.61
C TYR A 283 0.76 43.03 25.02
N PRO A 284 -0.13 43.27 26.00
CA PRO A 284 -0.07 42.64 27.32
C PRO A 284 -0.20 41.11 27.23
N GLU A 285 0.36 40.42 28.22
CA GLU A 285 0.36 38.94 28.28
C GLU A 285 -1.06 38.35 28.34
N GLU A 286 -2.03 39.10 28.87
CA GLU A 286 -3.45 38.74 28.97
C GLU A 286 -4.13 38.47 27.61
N TYR A 287 -3.57 39.02 26.52
CA TYR A 287 -4.09 38.82 25.17
C TYR A 287 -3.64 37.50 24.54
N GLN A 288 -2.58 36.86 25.06
CA GLN A 288 -2.00 35.64 24.50
C GLN A 288 -1.93 35.68 22.96
N VAL A 289 -1.36 36.76 22.43
CA VAL A 289 -1.45 37.11 21.01
C VAL A 289 -0.90 36.00 20.11
N CYS A 290 0.22 35.40 20.49
CA CYS A 290 0.79 34.29 19.74
C CYS A 290 -0.19 33.11 19.62
N ASP A 291 -0.82 32.69 20.72
CA ASP A 291 -1.78 31.59 20.72
C ASP A 291 -3.02 31.94 19.89
N THR A 292 -3.53 33.18 20.04
CA THR A 292 -4.68 33.67 19.26
C THR A 292 -4.42 33.65 17.76
N TYR A 293 -3.25 34.12 17.31
CA TYR A 293 -2.88 34.08 15.89
C TYR A 293 -2.64 32.65 15.39
N VAL A 294 -2.01 31.79 16.19
CA VAL A 294 -1.79 30.39 15.83
C VAL A 294 -3.13 29.67 15.66
N GLU A 295 -4.08 29.86 16.56
CA GLU A 295 -5.44 29.32 16.43
C GLU A 295 -6.17 29.88 15.20
N ALA A 296 -6.05 31.17 14.93
CA ALA A 296 -6.65 31.82 13.77
C ALA A 296 -6.10 31.24 12.45
N PHE A 297 -4.78 31.10 12.35
CA PHE A 297 -4.14 30.43 11.21
C PHE A 297 -4.52 28.95 11.12
N HIS A 298 -4.60 28.23 12.24
CA HIS A 298 -5.05 26.83 12.25
C HIS A 298 -6.46 26.68 11.67
N LYS A 299 -7.41 27.51 12.13
CA LYS A 299 -8.78 27.55 11.62
C LYS A 299 -8.83 27.90 10.12
N ALA A 300 -8.07 28.91 9.72
CA ALA A 300 -8.08 29.36 8.33
C ALA A 300 -7.41 28.35 7.37
N ILE A 301 -6.37 27.62 7.80
CA ILE A 301 -5.79 26.52 7.03
C ILE A 301 -6.77 25.35 6.96
N ALA A 302 -7.43 25.01 8.07
CA ALA A 302 -8.45 23.96 8.10
C ALA A 302 -9.54 24.23 7.05
N SER A 303 -10.14 25.43 7.06
CA SER A 303 -11.14 25.83 6.06
C SER A 303 -10.58 25.76 4.62
N HIS A 304 -9.36 26.26 4.40
CA HIS A 304 -8.74 26.25 3.08
C HIS A 304 -8.50 24.83 2.56
N LEU A 305 -8.00 23.93 3.39
CA LEU A 305 -7.80 22.53 3.01
C LEU A 305 -9.11 21.79 2.78
N GLU A 306 -10.15 22.10 3.56
CA GLU A 306 -11.49 21.58 3.33
C GLU A 306 -12.04 22.01 1.96
N ASP A 307 -11.87 23.29 1.59
CA ASP A 307 -12.26 23.79 0.26
C ASP A 307 -11.44 23.13 -0.87
N LEU A 308 -10.15 22.89 -0.66
CA LEU A 308 -9.31 22.16 -1.63
C LEU A 308 -9.78 20.71 -1.79
N SER A 309 -10.21 20.06 -0.71
CA SER A 309 -10.70 18.67 -0.72
C SER A 309 -12.03 18.49 -1.45
N GLN A 310 -12.80 19.56 -1.67
CA GLN A 310 -14.04 19.51 -2.44
C GLN A 310 -13.79 19.45 -3.96
N ARG A 311 -12.60 19.84 -4.41
CA ARG A 311 -12.22 19.77 -5.83
C ARG A 311 -11.88 18.32 -6.20
N PRO A 312 -12.08 17.91 -7.47
CA PRO A 312 -11.58 16.62 -7.92
C PRO A 312 -10.05 16.65 -7.91
N LEU A 313 -9.47 15.90 -6.98
CA LEU A 313 -8.03 15.74 -6.82
C LEU A 313 -7.56 14.43 -7.48
N GLU A 314 -6.44 14.49 -8.17
CA GLU A 314 -5.78 13.30 -8.73
C GLU A 314 -5.09 12.46 -7.65
N PHE A 315 -4.70 11.23 -7.98
CA PHE A 315 -4.01 10.31 -7.06
C PHE A 315 -2.79 10.96 -6.36
N ASN A 316 -1.95 11.65 -7.14
CA ASN A 316 -0.74 12.32 -6.65
C ASN A 316 -1.05 13.53 -5.76
N GLU A 317 -2.14 14.24 -6.06
CA GLU A 317 -2.61 15.40 -5.30
C GLU A 317 -3.21 14.95 -3.96
N LEU A 318 -4.01 13.88 -3.97
CA LEU A 318 -4.55 13.24 -2.77
C LEU A 318 -3.44 12.75 -1.84
N TYR A 319 -2.40 12.10 -2.40
CA TYR A 319 -1.22 11.71 -1.63
C TYR A 319 -0.55 12.92 -0.99
N THR A 320 -0.27 13.97 -1.77
CA THR A 320 0.42 15.17 -1.30
C THR A 320 -0.33 15.84 -0.15
N LEU A 321 -1.66 15.96 -0.27
CA LEU A 321 -2.49 16.55 0.77
C LEU A 321 -2.50 15.69 2.05
N LEU A 322 -2.68 14.38 1.92
CA LEU A 322 -2.69 13.46 3.06
C LEU A 322 -1.34 13.45 3.79
N ASP A 323 -0.23 13.37 3.05
CA ASP A 323 1.13 13.40 3.58
C ASP A 323 1.41 14.74 4.28
N TRP A 324 1.02 15.86 3.68
CA TRP A 324 1.24 17.17 4.28
C TRP A 324 0.49 17.34 5.61
N VAL A 325 -0.75 16.89 5.70
CA VAL A 325 -1.55 16.96 6.93
C VAL A 325 -1.03 16.02 8.01
N ALA A 326 -0.67 14.78 7.65
CA ALA A 326 -0.22 13.77 8.60
C ALA A 326 1.21 14.03 9.10
N ASN A 327 2.12 14.33 8.18
CA ASN A 327 3.56 14.29 8.43
C ASN A 327 4.22 15.67 8.42
N THR A 328 3.78 16.62 7.58
CA THR A 328 4.46 17.93 7.46
C THR A 328 3.93 18.95 8.47
N TYR A 329 2.61 19.06 8.65
CA TYR A 329 2.01 20.18 9.38
C TYR A 329 2.52 20.37 10.82
N ARG A 330 2.57 19.27 11.59
CA ARG A 330 3.03 19.27 13.00
C ARG A 330 4.52 18.99 13.17
N SER A 331 5.24 18.72 12.09
CA SER A 331 6.67 18.42 12.14
C SER A 331 7.53 19.62 12.52
N GLU A 332 8.80 19.35 12.82
CA GLU A 332 9.85 20.37 12.99
C GLU A 332 10.08 21.22 11.74
N LEU A 333 9.64 20.77 10.57
CA LEU A 333 9.74 21.53 9.33
C LEU A 333 8.75 22.70 9.27
N PHE A 334 7.68 22.65 10.08
CA PHE A 334 6.65 23.69 10.09
C PHE A 334 6.31 24.20 11.49
N LEU A 335 5.19 23.79 12.09
CA LEU A 335 4.77 24.33 13.39
C LEU A 335 5.67 23.88 14.55
N GLY A 336 6.39 22.77 14.39
CA GLY A 336 7.35 22.27 15.38
C GLY A 336 8.73 22.92 15.30
N HIS A 337 8.95 23.90 14.39
CA HIS A 337 10.27 24.48 14.13
C HIS A 337 10.87 25.14 15.39
N PRO A 338 12.17 24.97 15.67
CA PRO A 338 12.81 25.49 16.88
C PRO A 338 12.58 26.98 17.12
N ASP A 339 12.63 27.78 16.05
CA ASP A 339 12.47 29.25 16.12
C ASP A 339 11.08 29.69 16.61
N LEU A 340 10.07 28.81 16.54
CA LEU A 340 8.71 29.08 17.00
C LEU A 340 8.48 28.66 18.46
N LYS A 341 9.39 27.88 19.07
CA LYS A 341 9.35 27.51 20.49
C LYS A 341 9.92 28.65 21.37
N PRO A 342 9.38 28.90 22.58
CA PRO A 342 8.36 28.14 23.31
C PRO A 342 6.89 28.52 23.02
N GLU A 343 6.63 29.58 22.26
CA GLU A 343 5.28 30.16 22.10
C GLU A 343 4.31 29.26 21.34
N VAL A 344 4.75 28.53 20.32
CA VAL A 344 3.87 27.64 19.55
C VAL A 344 3.88 26.24 20.17
N LYS A 345 2.87 25.91 20.97
CA LYS A 345 2.65 24.57 21.51
C LYS A 345 1.70 23.78 20.62
N THR A 346 2.28 22.99 19.71
CA THR A 346 1.52 22.16 18.74
C THR A 346 0.61 21.11 19.40
N GLU A 347 0.89 20.73 20.65
CA GLU A 347 0.12 19.77 21.45
C GLU A 347 -1.26 20.29 21.86
N ASN A 348 -1.42 21.62 21.97
CA ASN A 348 -2.68 22.25 22.38
C ASN A 348 -3.65 22.45 21.21
N LEU A 349 -3.17 22.27 19.97
CA LEU A 349 -3.99 22.49 18.78
C LEU A 349 -4.88 21.29 18.49
N THR A 350 -6.12 21.59 18.11
CA THR A 350 -7.07 20.60 17.61
C THR A 350 -6.54 19.87 16.37
N LEU A 351 -7.23 18.80 15.96
CA LEU A 351 -6.97 18.16 14.67
C LEU A 351 -7.28 19.16 13.55
N LEU A 352 -6.34 19.30 12.61
CA LEU A 352 -6.47 20.24 11.49
C LEU A 352 -7.68 19.94 10.60
N LEU A 353 -7.98 18.65 10.43
CA LEU A 353 -9.17 18.19 9.73
C LEU A 353 -10.03 17.39 10.71
N THR A 354 -11.35 17.53 10.58
CA THR A 354 -12.28 16.69 11.33
C THR A 354 -12.07 15.21 10.95
N PRO A 355 -12.34 14.25 11.86
CA PRO A 355 -12.23 12.82 11.55
C PRO A 355 -13.03 12.42 10.30
N ALA A 356 -14.20 13.04 10.09
CA ALA A 356 -15.05 12.81 8.91
C ALA A 356 -14.38 13.25 7.60
N HIS A 357 -13.79 14.46 7.57
CA HIS A 357 -13.07 14.94 6.39
C HIS A 357 -11.79 14.13 6.12
N TRP A 358 -11.08 13.74 7.18
CA TRP A 358 -9.91 12.86 7.07
C TRP A 358 -10.26 11.48 6.50
N ASP A 359 -11.34 10.86 6.98
CA ASP A 359 -11.79 9.57 6.47
C ASP A 359 -12.27 9.65 5.02
N LYS A 360 -12.93 10.75 4.64
CA LYS A 360 -13.30 11.03 3.24
C LYS A 360 -12.06 11.07 2.34
N LEU A 361 -11.05 11.87 2.69
CA LEU A 361 -9.80 11.98 1.91
C LEU A 361 -9.08 10.63 1.77
N LYS A 362 -9.01 9.83 2.86
CA LYS A 362 -8.45 8.48 2.80
C LYS A 362 -9.24 7.58 1.84
N ASN A 363 -10.57 7.64 1.87
CA ASN A 363 -11.40 6.82 1.00
C ASN A 363 -11.28 7.25 -0.47
N ASP A 364 -11.21 8.55 -0.75
CA ASP A 364 -10.99 9.08 -2.10
C ASP A 364 -9.62 8.64 -2.66
N TYR A 365 -8.58 8.67 -1.82
CA TYR A 365 -7.26 8.14 -2.16
C TYR A 365 -7.29 6.64 -2.49
N ILE A 366 -7.95 5.83 -1.65
CA ILE A 366 -8.11 4.38 -1.87
C ILE A 366 -8.90 4.11 -3.15
N ALA A 367 -9.97 4.86 -3.42
CA ALA A 367 -10.76 4.74 -4.65
C ALA A 367 -9.94 5.08 -5.91
N SER A 368 -9.11 6.13 -5.84
CA SER A 368 -8.19 6.51 -6.92
C SER A 368 -7.10 5.46 -7.14
N ALA A 369 -6.53 4.93 -6.05
CA ALA A 369 -5.54 3.84 -6.08
C ALA A 369 -6.09 2.58 -6.76
N LYS A 370 -7.34 2.22 -6.47
CA LYS A 370 -8.04 1.07 -7.07
C LYS A 370 -7.97 1.10 -8.60
N GLY A 371 -8.32 2.24 -9.20
CA GLY A 371 -8.28 2.41 -10.65
C GLY A 371 -6.88 2.26 -11.24
N LYS A 372 -5.86 2.82 -10.58
CA LYS A 372 -4.45 2.73 -10.99
C LYS A 372 -3.93 1.29 -10.90
N ILE A 373 -4.13 0.62 -9.76
CA ILE A 373 -3.70 -0.77 -9.54
C ILE A 373 -4.35 -1.71 -10.57
N LYS A 374 -5.66 -1.59 -10.79
CA LYS A 374 -6.38 -2.38 -11.80
C LYS A 374 -5.81 -2.19 -13.20
N SER A 375 -5.48 -0.94 -13.56
CA SER A 375 -4.81 -0.64 -14.84
C SER A 375 -3.42 -1.26 -14.93
N TYR A 376 -2.61 -1.19 -13.86
CA TYR A 376 -1.28 -1.80 -13.84
C TYR A 376 -1.34 -3.31 -14.01
N PHE A 377 -2.20 -3.99 -13.24
CA PHE A 377 -2.40 -5.44 -13.38
C PHE A 377 -2.87 -5.81 -14.79
N GLY A 378 -3.85 -5.09 -15.34
CA GLY A 378 -4.32 -5.30 -16.72
C GLY A 378 -3.21 -5.12 -17.76
N ASN A 379 -2.36 -4.10 -17.61
CA ASN A 379 -1.23 -3.86 -18.49
C ASN A 379 -0.15 -4.96 -18.38
N ILE A 380 0.16 -5.41 -17.17
CA ILE A 380 1.09 -6.51 -16.89
C ILE A 380 0.62 -7.81 -17.55
N LEU A 381 -0.68 -8.13 -17.46
CA LEU A 381 -1.27 -9.30 -18.08
C LEU A 381 -1.25 -9.21 -19.60
N ARG A 382 -1.68 -8.06 -20.14
CA ARG A 382 -1.65 -7.83 -21.60
C ARG A 382 -0.24 -8.07 -22.14
N LEU A 383 0.79 -7.52 -21.49
CA LEU A 383 2.18 -7.74 -21.89
C LEU A 383 2.59 -9.21 -21.78
N GLU A 384 2.17 -9.94 -20.73
CA GLU A 384 2.47 -11.36 -20.61
C GLU A 384 1.83 -12.18 -21.74
N VAL A 385 0.58 -11.88 -22.08
CA VAL A 385 -0.17 -12.55 -23.16
C VAL A 385 0.45 -12.24 -24.52
N THR A 386 0.56 -10.96 -24.89
CA THR A 386 0.94 -10.55 -26.26
C THR A 386 2.43 -10.73 -26.54
N GLU A 387 3.29 -10.55 -25.52
CA GLU A 387 4.75 -10.63 -25.73
C GLU A 387 5.32 -12.01 -25.45
N LYS A 388 4.66 -12.86 -24.64
CA LYS A 388 5.17 -14.19 -24.30
C LYS A 388 4.27 -15.32 -24.78
N TRP A 389 3.01 -15.37 -24.35
CA TRP A 389 2.16 -16.54 -24.58
C TRP A 389 1.74 -16.70 -26.04
N GLU A 390 1.29 -15.62 -26.71
CA GLU A 390 0.90 -15.65 -28.13
C GLU A 390 2.09 -15.89 -29.07
N LYS A 391 3.28 -15.45 -28.66
CA LYS A 391 4.54 -15.65 -29.42
C LYS A 391 5.24 -16.97 -29.08
N GLU A 392 4.63 -17.80 -28.24
CA GLU A 392 5.17 -19.10 -27.76
C GLU A 392 6.61 -19.01 -27.21
N VAL A 393 6.95 -17.88 -26.58
CA VAL A 393 8.29 -17.67 -26.01
C VAL A 393 8.49 -18.63 -24.84
N HIS A 394 9.56 -19.41 -24.87
CA HIS A 394 9.88 -20.34 -23.80
C HIS A 394 10.16 -19.60 -22.47
N PRO A 395 9.65 -20.10 -21.32
CA PRO A 395 9.91 -19.48 -20.03
C PRO A 395 11.40 -19.45 -19.70
N GLU A 396 11.85 -18.36 -19.06
CA GLU A 396 13.22 -18.25 -18.56
C GLU A 396 13.45 -19.28 -17.44
N VAL A 397 14.59 -19.97 -17.49
CA VAL A 397 15.05 -20.87 -16.42
C VAL A 397 16.11 -20.15 -15.61
N LYS A 398 15.87 -19.94 -14.31
CA LYS A 398 16.89 -19.46 -13.36
C LYS A 398 17.01 -20.47 -12.24
N GLU A 399 18.24 -20.86 -11.91
CA GLU A 399 18.52 -21.84 -10.86
C GLU A 399 17.69 -23.13 -11.04
N ASN A 400 17.60 -23.63 -12.28
CA ASN A 400 16.79 -24.78 -12.70
C ASN A 400 15.26 -24.61 -12.62
N PHE A 401 14.72 -23.49 -12.15
CA PHE A 401 13.29 -23.25 -12.07
C PHE A 401 12.77 -22.33 -13.17
N TYR A 402 11.54 -22.56 -13.63
CA TYR A 402 10.84 -21.60 -14.48
C TYR A 402 10.51 -20.33 -13.69
N HIS A 403 10.91 -19.21 -14.27
CA HIS A 403 10.64 -17.90 -13.71
C HIS A 403 9.64 -17.14 -14.58
N SER A 404 8.53 -16.73 -13.96
CA SER A 404 7.64 -15.73 -14.54
C SER A 404 7.91 -14.36 -13.92
N SER A 405 8.02 -13.32 -14.75
CA SER A 405 8.10 -11.93 -14.28
C SER A 405 6.75 -11.45 -13.72
N LEU A 406 5.64 -12.13 -14.06
CA LEU A 406 4.29 -11.74 -13.67
C LEU A 406 4.13 -11.62 -12.16
N SER A 407 4.56 -12.63 -11.39
CA SER A 407 4.39 -12.60 -9.93
C SER A 407 5.25 -11.51 -9.28
N PHE A 408 6.47 -11.33 -9.78
CA PHE A 408 7.39 -10.31 -9.28
C PHE A 408 6.86 -8.90 -9.56
N ASP A 409 6.36 -8.66 -10.78
CA ASP A 409 5.77 -7.37 -11.16
C ASP A 409 4.57 -7.04 -10.26
N ILE A 410 3.67 -8.01 -10.03
CA ILE A 410 2.50 -7.85 -9.13
C ILE A 410 2.96 -7.54 -7.70
N GLN A 411 3.90 -8.33 -7.15
CA GLN A 411 4.42 -8.12 -5.80
C GLN A 411 5.08 -6.75 -5.64
N THR A 412 5.80 -6.29 -6.67
CA THR A 412 6.46 -4.97 -6.66
C THR A 412 5.42 -3.85 -6.60
N ILE A 413 4.35 -3.92 -7.41
CA ILE A 413 3.26 -2.93 -7.38
C ILE A 413 2.59 -2.89 -6.01
N ILE A 414 2.27 -4.05 -5.45
CA ILE A 414 1.64 -4.14 -4.12
C ILE A 414 2.55 -3.55 -3.05
N ALA A 415 3.82 -3.95 -3.02
CA ALA A 415 4.79 -3.49 -2.03
C ALA A 415 5.02 -1.97 -2.10
N GLU A 416 5.11 -1.41 -3.31
CA GLU A 416 5.28 0.04 -3.51
C GLU A 416 4.08 0.83 -2.97
N HIS A 417 2.86 0.46 -3.35
CA HIS A 417 1.66 1.14 -2.85
C HIS A 417 1.45 0.99 -1.34
N MET A 418 1.79 -0.17 -0.77
CA MET A 418 1.79 -0.37 0.69
C MET A 418 2.79 0.55 1.38
N LYS A 419 4.04 0.61 0.91
CA LYS A 419 5.07 1.46 1.50
C LYS A 419 4.63 2.91 1.55
N ILE A 420 4.14 3.44 0.43
CA ILE A 420 3.74 4.85 0.28
C ILE A 420 2.54 5.19 1.17
N SER A 421 1.56 4.30 1.26
CA SER A 421 0.41 4.52 2.15
C SER A 421 0.78 4.39 3.64
N GLY A 422 1.76 3.55 3.98
CA GLY A 422 2.34 3.43 5.31
C GLY A 422 3.14 4.64 5.76
N GLU A 423 3.80 5.35 4.83
CA GLU A 423 4.46 6.63 5.11
C GLU A 423 3.45 7.68 5.62
N ILE A 424 2.19 7.65 5.16
CA ILE A 424 1.12 8.55 5.65
C ILE A 424 0.56 8.07 6.99
N SER A 425 0.08 6.82 7.06
CA SER A 425 -0.44 6.25 8.31
C SER A 425 -0.59 4.74 8.24
N ARG A 426 -0.43 4.07 9.39
CA ARG A 426 -0.66 2.62 9.52
C ARG A 426 -2.09 2.20 9.12
N SER A 427 -3.09 3.05 9.40
CA SER A 427 -4.48 2.77 9.03
C SER A 427 -4.70 2.75 7.51
N LEU A 428 -3.98 3.61 6.78
CA LEU A 428 -4.07 3.69 5.33
C LEU A 428 -3.33 2.55 4.66
N GLU A 429 -2.19 2.15 5.21
CA GLU A 429 -1.44 0.96 4.77
C GLU A 429 -2.31 -0.31 4.81
N MET A 430 -3.04 -0.52 5.90
CA MET A 430 -3.94 -1.67 6.04
C MET A 430 -5.07 -1.64 5.01
N LYS A 431 -5.72 -0.49 4.80
CA LYS A 431 -6.74 -0.32 3.74
C LYS A 431 -6.16 -0.54 2.34
N MET A 432 -4.92 -0.10 2.09
CA MET A 432 -4.24 -0.31 0.81
C MET A 432 -3.92 -1.79 0.59
N LEU A 433 -3.47 -2.50 1.62
CA LEU A 433 -3.26 -3.95 1.55
C LEU A 433 -4.56 -4.69 1.23
N GLU A 434 -5.64 -4.38 1.94
CA GLU A 434 -6.97 -4.96 1.68
C GLU A 434 -7.42 -4.72 0.23
N LEU A 435 -7.22 -3.50 -0.28
CA LEU A 435 -7.50 -3.15 -1.66
C LEU A 435 -6.64 -3.95 -2.66
N CYS A 436 -5.32 -3.97 -2.46
CA CYS A 436 -4.38 -4.69 -3.30
C CYS A 436 -4.72 -6.18 -3.40
N LEU A 437 -5.10 -6.79 -2.26
CA LEU A 437 -5.53 -8.17 -2.23
C LEU A 437 -6.86 -8.34 -2.98
N ALA A 438 -7.84 -7.47 -2.78
CA ALA A 438 -9.11 -7.49 -3.53
C ALA A 438 -8.93 -7.37 -5.05
N GLU A 439 -8.02 -6.50 -5.52
CA GLU A 439 -7.72 -6.38 -6.95
C GLU A 439 -6.94 -7.59 -7.49
N LEU A 440 -6.04 -8.17 -6.69
CA LEU A 440 -5.37 -9.42 -7.04
C LEU A 440 -6.38 -10.57 -7.16
N TYR A 441 -7.42 -10.59 -6.32
CA TYR A 441 -8.53 -11.52 -6.42
C TYR A 441 -9.35 -11.34 -7.71
N GLU A 442 -9.64 -10.11 -8.14
CA GLU A 442 -10.31 -9.87 -9.43
C GLU A 442 -9.41 -10.22 -10.63
N PHE A 443 -8.10 -10.06 -10.48
CA PHE A 443 -7.12 -10.28 -11.53
C PHE A 443 -6.94 -11.75 -11.93
N MET A 444 -7.06 -12.70 -10.99
CA MET A 444 -6.94 -14.12 -11.31
C MET A 444 -8.15 -14.59 -12.16
N PRO A 445 -7.96 -15.27 -13.30
CA PRO A 445 -9.05 -15.57 -14.23
C PRO A 445 -10.22 -16.30 -13.56
N ARG A 446 -11.37 -15.64 -13.49
CA ARG A 446 -12.66 -16.25 -13.13
C ARG A 446 -13.18 -17.07 -14.31
N SER A 447 -12.87 -18.35 -14.34
CA SER A 447 -13.81 -19.35 -14.88
C SER A 447 -14.35 -20.17 -13.72
N GLY A 448 -15.39 -19.61 -13.09
CA GLY A 448 -16.16 -20.21 -12.02
C GLY A 448 -15.63 -19.85 -10.63
N LEU A 449 -16.28 -18.89 -9.97
CA LEU A 449 -16.82 -19.03 -8.60
C LEU A 449 -17.39 -17.69 -8.13
N GLU A 450 -18.59 -17.78 -7.56
CA GLU A 450 -19.43 -16.71 -7.06
C GLU A 450 -18.96 -16.16 -5.71
N THR A 451 -19.22 -14.86 -5.55
CA THR A 451 -19.31 -13.99 -4.35
C THR A 451 -18.90 -14.53 -2.97
N ALA A 452 -17.95 -13.86 -2.30
CA ALA A 452 -18.15 -12.96 -1.14
C ALA A 452 -16.81 -12.66 -0.42
N PHE A 453 -16.74 -11.50 0.26
CA PHE A 453 -15.58 -10.92 0.94
C PHE A 453 -15.29 -11.54 2.33
N LYS A 454 -14.01 -11.75 2.69
CA LYS A 454 -13.25 -11.06 3.75
C LYS A 454 -11.85 -11.65 3.74
N VAL A 455 -10.85 -10.88 3.33
CA VAL A 455 -9.49 -11.36 3.06
C VAL A 455 -8.88 -12.03 4.29
N ASN A 456 -9.01 -13.35 4.35
CA ASN A 456 -8.27 -14.27 5.21
C ASN A 456 -7.28 -15.03 4.32
N THR A 457 -6.09 -15.35 4.82
CA THR A 457 -5.07 -16.15 4.14
C THR A 457 -5.62 -17.49 3.65
N GLU A 458 -6.65 -18.03 4.31
CA GLU A 458 -7.37 -19.23 3.91
C GLU A 458 -8.11 -19.10 2.57
N GLU A 459 -8.67 -17.92 2.26
CA GLU A 459 -9.37 -17.68 0.99
C GLU A 459 -8.37 -17.61 -0.17
N LEU A 460 -7.22 -16.97 0.04
CA LEU A 460 -6.11 -16.97 -0.92
C LEU A 460 -5.63 -18.39 -1.20
N GLN A 461 -5.53 -19.21 -0.15
CA GLN A 461 -5.13 -20.62 -0.28
C GLN A 461 -6.16 -21.43 -1.07
N LYS A 462 -7.47 -21.21 -0.83
CA LYS A 462 -8.55 -21.86 -1.59
C LYS A 462 -8.48 -21.52 -3.07
N ILE A 463 -8.25 -20.25 -3.42
CA ILE A 463 -8.16 -19.84 -4.82
C ILE A 463 -6.89 -20.34 -5.48
N SER A 464 -5.75 -20.25 -4.80
CA SER A 464 -4.50 -20.84 -5.30
C SER A 464 -4.68 -22.33 -5.59
N SER A 465 -5.35 -23.06 -4.69
CA SER A 465 -5.67 -24.47 -4.87
C SER A 465 -6.62 -24.70 -6.05
N ALA A 466 -7.67 -23.88 -6.20
CA ALA A 466 -8.62 -23.99 -7.31
C ALA A 466 -7.97 -23.69 -8.66
N LEU A 467 -7.13 -22.66 -8.74
CA LEU A 467 -6.37 -22.29 -9.93
C LEU A 467 -5.35 -23.37 -10.29
N THR A 468 -4.62 -23.87 -9.30
CA THR A 468 -3.69 -25.01 -9.46
C THR A 468 -4.42 -26.20 -10.04
N ARG A 469 -5.56 -26.60 -9.44
CA ARG A 469 -6.40 -27.70 -9.95
C ARG A 469 -6.87 -27.46 -11.39
N ASN A 470 -7.28 -26.24 -11.74
CA ASN A 470 -7.71 -25.90 -13.09
C ASN A 470 -6.57 -26.05 -14.10
N PHE A 471 -5.37 -25.53 -13.79
CA PHE A 471 -4.19 -25.71 -14.64
C PHE A 471 -3.78 -27.18 -14.75
N THR A 472 -3.78 -27.92 -13.65
CA THR A 472 -3.51 -29.37 -13.63
C THR A 472 -4.52 -30.12 -14.50
N ASN A 473 -5.80 -29.77 -14.46
CA ASN A 473 -6.83 -30.38 -15.32
C ASN A 473 -6.60 -30.08 -16.81
N ILE A 474 -6.25 -28.84 -17.15
CA ILE A 474 -5.91 -28.46 -18.54
C ILE A 474 -4.70 -29.25 -19.02
N PHE A 475 -3.67 -29.33 -18.19
CA PHE A 475 -2.47 -30.12 -18.44
C PHE A 475 -2.81 -31.58 -18.71
N TRP A 476 -3.58 -32.22 -17.82
CA TRP A 476 -4.00 -33.62 -17.96
C TRP A 476 -4.83 -33.87 -19.21
N ASN A 477 -5.77 -32.98 -19.53
CA ASN A 477 -6.59 -33.09 -20.73
C ASN A 477 -5.71 -33.06 -21.99
N LYS A 478 -4.72 -32.17 -22.07
CA LYS A 478 -3.77 -32.09 -23.19
C LYS A 478 -2.90 -33.34 -23.30
N LEU A 479 -2.34 -33.81 -22.18
CA LEU A 479 -1.52 -35.02 -22.13
C LEU A 479 -2.33 -36.25 -22.59
N ARG A 480 -3.53 -36.45 -22.02
CA ARG A 480 -4.41 -37.58 -22.36
C ARG A 480 -4.80 -37.55 -23.84
N THR A 481 -5.16 -36.38 -24.37
CA THR A 481 -5.53 -36.24 -25.79
C THR A 481 -4.43 -36.71 -26.73
N LYS A 482 -3.16 -36.43 -26.41
CA LYS A 482 -2.01 -36.87 -27.22
C LYS A 482 -1.61 -38.32 -26.97
N ALA A 483 -1.63 -38.79 -25.72
CA ALA A 483 -1.10 -40.11 -25.35
C ALA A 483 -2.11 -41.25 -25.56
N GLN A 484 -3.40 -41.03 -25.28
CA GLN A 484 -4.45 -42.06 -25.38
C GLN A 484 -4.53 -42.78 -26.74
N PRO A 485 -4.49 -42.10 -27.91
CA PRO A 485 -4.55 -42.80 -29.19
C PRO A 485 -3.34 -43.71 -29.42
N LEU A 486 -2.19 -43.39 -28.83
CA LEU A 486 -0.97 -44.20 -28.94
C LEU A 486 -1.06 -45.44 -28.03
N PHE A 487 -1.58 -45.29 -26.81
CA PHE A 487 -1.85 -46.43 -25.92
C PHE A 487 -2.84 -47.43 -26.54
N LYS A 488 -3.93 -46.95 -27.18
CA LYS A 488 -4.94 -47.81 -27.83
C LYS A 488 -4.38 -48.72 -28.93
N LYS A 489 -3.16 -48.47 -29.42
CA LYS A 489 -2.48 -49.32 -30.41
C LYS A 489 -1.81 -50.53 -29.79
N ILE A 490 -1.56 -50.56 -28.47
CA ILE A 490 -0.93 -51.70 -27.78
C ILE A 490 -1.76 -52.97 -28.03
N LEU A 491 -1.07 -54.09 -28.32
CA LEU A 491 -1.67 -55.39 -28.69
C LEU A 491 -2.54 -55.41 -29.96
N THR A 492 -2.54 -54.36 -30.78
CA THR A 492 -3.09 -54.43 -32.14
C THR A 492 -2.18 -55.24 -33.07
N LYS A 493 -2.68 -55.64 -34.25
CA LYS A 493 -1.87 -56.35 -35.24
C LYS A 493 -0.61 -55.56 -35.63
N ASP A 494 -0.75 -54.25 -35.81
CA ASP A 494 0.35 -53.37 -36.22
C ASP A 494 1.39 -53.20 -35.10
N TRP A 495 0.95 -53.17 -33.85
CA TRP A 495 1.87 -53.18 -32.72
C TRP A 495 2.64 -54.50 -32.62
N ILE A 496 1.99 -55.65 -32.84
CA ILE A 496 2.65 -56.97 -32.82
C ILE A 496 3.66 -57.12 -33.96
N LEU A 497 3.31 -56.65 -35.16
CA LEU A 497 4.18 -56.68 -36.35
C LEU A 497 5.28 -55.60 -36.33
N ALA A 498 5.37 -54.82 -35.25
CA ALA A 498 6.34 -53.74 -35.05
C ALA A 498 6.32 -52.65 -36.13
N THR A 499 5.19 -52.45 -36.82
CA THR A 499 4.98 -51.29 -37.72
C THR A 499 4.78 -49.98 -36.94
N GLU A 500 4.40 -50.06 -35.66
CA GLU A 500 4.22 -48.93 -34.76
C GLU A 500 5.50 -48.59 -33.97
N LYS A 501 5.85 -47.30 -33.88
CA LYS A 501 7.04 -46.81 -33.17
C LYS A 501 6.69 -46.37 -31.74
N LEU A 502 7.39 -46.96 -30.75
CA LEU A 502 7.35 -46.53 -29.34
C LEU A 502 7.76 -45.07 -29.18
N ASP A 503 8.68 -44.59 -30.02
CA ASP A 503 9.22 -43.22 -29.98
C ASP A 503 8.10 -42.17 -29.96
N SER A 504 7.00 -42.39 -30.69
CA SER A 504 5.85 -41.49 -30.70
C SER A 504 5.19 -41.35 -29.34
N LEU A 505 5.07 -42.45 -28.56
CA LEU A 505 4.48 -42.44 -27.22
C LEU A 505 5.43 -41.77 -26.22
N VAL A 506 6.71 -42.14 -26.27
CA VAL A 506 7.75 -41.56 -25.41
C VAL A 506 7.84 -40.04 -25.64
N LEU A 507 7.82 -39.60 -26.89
CA LEU A 507 7.80 -38.18 -27.26
C LEU A 507 6.52 -37.48 -26.78
N ALA A 508 5.36 -38.11 -26.94
CA ALA A 508 4.08 -37.53 -26.51
C ALA A 508 4.02 -37.31 -24.99
N VAL A 509 4.59 -38.22 -24.19
CA VAL A 509 4.68 -38.07 -22.73
C VAL A 509 5.78 -37.07 -22.36
N SER A 510 6.98 -37.21 -22.94
CA SER A 510 8.14 -36.37 -22.65
C SER A 510 7.96 -34.90 -23.03
N GLN A 511 7.09 -34.60 -24.00
CA GLN A 511 6.74 -33.23 -24.34
C GLN A 511 6.09 -32.48 -23.16
N PHE A 512 5.55 -33.18 -22.17
CA PHE A 512 4.96 -32.59 -20.97
C PHE A 512 5.82 -32.85 -19.72
N SER A 513 6.21 -34.09 -19.45
CA SER A 513 6.85 -34.49 -18.19
C SER A 513 8.22 -33.83 -17.97
N LYS A 514 9.01 -33.62 -19.02
CA LYS A 514 10.34 -32.99 -18.92
C LYS A 514 10.29 -31.57 -18.34
N HIS A 515 9.17 -30.88 -18.48
CA HIS A 515 9.00 -29.51 -18.01
C HIS A 515 8.74 -29.45 -16.49
N LEU A 516 8.33 -30.57 -15.88
CA LEU A 516 7.98 -30.63 -14.46
C LEU A 516 9.19 -30.53 -13.54
N GLN A 517 10.37 -30.98 -13.99
CA GLN A 517 11.63 -30.84 -13.25
C GLN A 517 12.02 -29.36 -12.98
N HIS A 518 11.43 -28.44 -13.74
CA HIS A 518 11.65 -27.00 -13.60
C HIS A 518 10.58 -26.30 -12.75
N MET A 519 9.62 -27.05 -12.19
CA MET A 519 8.62 -26.51 -11.26
C MET A 519 9.14 -26.61 -9.82
N ARG A 520 8.66 -25.72 -8.93
CA ARG A 520 8.99 -25.84 -7.51
C ARG A 520 8.36 -27.09 -6.90
N GLU A 521 9.08 -27.69 -5.97
CA GLU A 521 8.59 -28.78 -5.14
C GLU A 521 7.54 -28.31 -4.12
N PRO A 522 6.57 -29.16 -3.74
CA PRO A 522 6.41 -30.58 -4.12
C PRO A 522 5.59 -30.82 -5.41
N MET A 523 5.07 -29.75 -6.03
CA MET A 523 4.07 -29.85 -7.09
C MET A 523 4.62 -30.52 -8.37
N GLY A 524 5.87 -30.20 -8.74
CA GLY A 524 6.53 -30.78 -9.91
C GLY A 524 6.68 -32.30 -9.79
N GLN A 525 7.27 -32.76 -8.67
CA GLN A 525 7.46 -34.18 -8.39
C GLN A 525 6.14 -34.93 -8.24
N GLU A 526 5.15 -34.38 -7.55
CA GLU A 526 3.84 -35.03 -7.38
C GLU A 526 3.13 -35.23 -8.73
N LEU A 527 3.13 -34.20 -9.59
CA LEU A 527 2.54 -34.33 -10.92
C LEU A 527 3.32 -35.33 -11.78
N LEU A 528 4.64 -35.38 -11.66
CA LEU A 528 5.47 -36.35 -12.38
C LEU A 528 5.22 -37.79 -11.92
N ARG A 529 5.09 -38.03 -10.60
CA ARG A 529 4.67 -39.33 -10.03
C ARG A 529 3.32 -39.76 -10.59
N ASN A 530 2.36 -38.83 -10.66
CA ASN A 530 1.04 -39.08 -11.21
C ASN A 530 1.08 -39.41 -12.72
N ILE A 531 1.94 -38.74 -13.51
CA ILE A 531 2.16 -39.07 -14.92
C ILE A 531 2.74 -40.47 -15.06
N HIS A 532 3.75 -40.81 -14.27
CA HIS A 532 4.37 -42.14 -14.30
C HIS A 532 3.33 -43.23 -14.02
N LYS A 533 2.55 -43.05 -12.94
CA LYS A 533 1.44 -43.95 -12.61
C LYS A 533 0.40 -44.03 -13.73
N TYR A 534 0.02 -42.90 -14.33
CA TYR A 534 -0.91 -42.86 -15.46
C TYR A 534 -0.41 -43.67 -16.67
N VAL A 535 0.87 -43.51 -17.03
CA VAL A 535 1.49 -44.21 -18.17
C VAL A 535 1.44 -45.72 -17.96
N VAL A 536 1.86 -46.19 -16.79
CA VAL A 536 1.88 -47.62 -16.46
C VAL A 536 0.46 -48.19 -16.37
N ARG A 537 -0.45 -47.46 -15.71
CA ARG A 537 -1.86 -47.83 -15.60
C ARG A 537 -2.53 -47.99 -16.96
N GLU A 538 -2.37 -47.00 -17.85
CA GLU A 538 -2.98 -47.04 -19.18
C GLU A 538 -2.35 -48.15 -20.04
N TYR A 539 -1.03 -48.36 -19.94
CA TYR A 539 -0.34 -49.47 -20.61
C TYR A 539 -0.94 -50.83 -20.20
N ILE A 540 -1.04 -51.10 -18.90
CA ILE A 540 -1.62 -52.33 -18.36
C ILE A 540 -3.08 -52.48 -18.76
N THR A 541 -3.86 -51.39 -18.70
CA THR A 541 -5.28 -51.37 -19.10
C THR A 541 -5.44 -51.82 -20.55
N GLN A 542 -4.60 -51.34 -21.47
CA GLN A 542 -4.65 -51.77 -22.87
C GLN A 542 -4.13 -53.20 -23.06
N VAL A 543 -3.23 -53.68 -22.20
CA VAL A 543 -2.76 -55.08 -22.24
C VAL A 543 -3.84 -56.05 -21.80
N ILE A 544 -4.58 -55.77 -20.71
CA ILE A 544 -5.56 -56.71 -20.14
C ILE A 544 -6.93 -56.70 -20.85
N LYS A 545 -7.18 -55.71 -21.71
CA LYS A 545 -8.42 -55.52 -22.46
C LYS A 545 -8.67 -56.52 -23.61
N PRO A 546 -7.69 -56.94 -24.43
CA PRO A 546 -7.91 -57.75 -25.62
C PRO A 546 -8.26 -59.20 -25.28
N ARG A 547 -9.24 -59.76 -25.99
CA ARG A 547 -9.70 -61.16 -25.83
C ARG A 547 -9.16 -62.11 -26.90
N ARG A 548 -8.15 -61.69 -27.66
CA ARG A 548 -7.59 -62.48 -28.77
C ARG A 548 -6.64 -63.54 -28.23
N LYS A 549 -6.86 -64.80 -28.62
CA LYS A 549 -5.88 -65.87 -28.37
C LYS A 549 -4.64 -65.64 -29.24
N MET A 550 -3.47 -65.64 -28.62
CA MET A 550 -2.17 -65.56 -29.28
C MET A 550 -1.52 -66.94 -29.33
N ASN A 551 -0.76 -67.25 -30.38
CA ASN A 551 0.04 -68.47 -30.45
C ASN A 551 1.30 -68.33 -29.56
N ALA A 552 2.11 -69.38 -29.43
CA ALA A 552 3.27 -69.36 -28.54
C ALA A 552 4.35 -68.36 -28.97
N GLU A 553 4.61 -68.24 -30.27
CA GLU A 553 5.61 -67.33 -30.84
C GLU A 553 5.21 -65.86 -30.65
N THR A 554 3.95 -65.52 -30.98
CA THR A 554 3.41 -64.18 -30.76
C THR A 554 3.44 -63.79 -29.28
N ARG A 555 3.16 -64.71 -28.36
CA ARG A 555 3.27 -64.43 -26.92
C ARG A 555 4.70 -64.11 -26.48
N GLN A 556 5.69 -64.80 -27.03
CA GLN A 556 7.10 -64.52 -26.77
C GLN A 556 7.48 -63.13 -27.30
N GLN A 557 7.11 -62.81 -28.54
CA GLN A 557 7.35 -61.49 -29.15
C GLN A 557 6.67 -60.36 -28.36
N VAL A 558 5.42 -60.56 -27.93
CA VAL A 558 4.67 -59.62 -27.10
C VAL A 558 5.37 -59.40 -25.76
N SER A 559 5.81 -60.48 -25.10
CA SER A 559 6.53 -60.42 -23.81
C SER A 559 7.81 -59.61 -23.92
N GLU A 560 8.66 -59.93 -24.90
CA GLU A 560 9.93 -59.22 -25.15
C GLU A 560 9.70 -57.74 -25.45
N LYS A 561 8.70 -57.45 -26.28
CA LYS A 561 8.35 -56.07 -26.63
C LYS A 561 7.82 -55.29 -25.43
N MET A 562 6.91 -55.87 -24.64
CA MET A 562 6.39 -55.24 -23.42
C MET A 562 7.52 -54.91 -22.43
N ASN A 563 8.42 -55.86 -22.19
CA ASN A 563 9.59 -55.65 -21.32
C ASN A 563 10.48 -54.51 -21.81
N ARG A 564 10.74 -54.45 -23.13
CA ARG A 564 11.54 -53.36 -23.73
C ARG A 564 10.84 -52.01 -23.61
N GLU A 565 9.56 -51.94 -23.95
CA GLU A 565 8.78 -50.70 -23.91
C GLU A 565 8.64 -50.16 -22.47
N ALA A 566 8.36 -51.04 -21.49
CA ALA A 566 8.29 -50.67 -20.08
C ALA A 566 9.60 -50.08 -19.57
N ARG A 567 10.74 -50.70 -19.89
CA ARG A 567 12.06 -50.18 -19.49
C ARG A 567 12.33 -48.79 -20.07
N ILE A 568 12.04 -48.58 -21.35
CA ILE A 568 12.26 -47.29 -22.01
C ILE A 568 11.38 -46.20 -21.38
N LEU A 569 10.09 -46.49 -21.16
CA LEU A 569 9.15 -45.55 -20.56
C LEU A 569 9.54 -45.20 -19.12
N ASN A 570 9.88 -46.19 -18.30
CA ASN A 570 10.31 -45.99 -16.92
C ASN A 570 11.59 -45.15 -16.88
N ASN A 571 12.65 -45.58 -17.55
CA ASN A 571 13.93 -44.88 -17.54
C ASN A 571 13.77 -43.42 -18.00
N THR A 572 12.96 -43.17 -19.04
CA THR A 572 12.69 -41.80 -19.50
C THR A 572 12.08 -40.91 -18.41
N LEU A 573 11.16 -41.44 -17.60
CA LEU A 573 10.51 -40.69 -16.53
C LEU A 573 11.39 -40.57 -15.28
N ILE A 574 12.18 -41.60 -14.95
CA ILE A 574 13.20 -41.56 -13.88
C ILE A 574 14.28 -40.52 -14.22
N ASP A 575 14.78 -40.49 -15.46
CA ASP A 575 15.77 -39.50 -15.94
C ASP A 575 15.23 -38.07 -15.87
N GLN A 576 13.91 -37.89 -15.90
CA GLN A 576 13.21 -36.61 -15.75
C GLN A 576 12.89 -36.25 -14.28
N GLY A 577 13.30 -37.09 -13.32
CA GLY A 577 13.15 -36.84 -11.88
C GLY A 577 12.01 -37.61 -11.20
N SER A 578 11.37 -38.58 -11.85
CA SER A 578 10.39 -39.45 -11.19
C SER A 578 11.11 -40.39 -10.22
N ASP A 579 10.48 -40.67 -9.09
CA ASP A 579 10.93 -41.64 -8.09
C ASP A 579 10.00 -42.86 -7.99
N SER A 580 9.08 -43.03 -8.95
CA SER A 580 8.13 -44.15 -8.98
C SER A 580 8.67 -45.40 -9.67
N ASP A 581 9.94 -45.76 -9.46
CA ASP A 581 10.58 -46.94 -10.09
C ASP A 581 9.89 -48.27 -9.70
N TRP A 582 9.19 -48.28 -8.56
CA TRP A 582 8.34 -49.37 -8.11
C TRP A 582 7.21 -49.74 -9.08
N LEU A 583 6.92 -48.91 -10.09
CA LEU A 583 5.92 -49.19 -11.12
C LEU A 583 6.44 -50.08 -12.25
N LEU A 584 7.76 -50.13 -12.48
CA LEU A 584 8.37 -50.90 -13.56
C LEU A 584 8.06 -52.42 -13.46
N PRO A 585 8.15 -53.07 -12.29
CA PRO A 585 7.88 -54.50 -12.15
C PRO A 585 6.48 -54.92 -12.62
N ALA A 586 5.46 -54.05 -12.51
CA ALA A 586 4.07 -54.38 -12.87
C ALA A 586 3.94 -54.89 -14.32
N ILE A 587 4.56 -54.17 -15.26
CA ILE A 587 4.51 -54.56 -16.68
C ILE A 587 5.42 -55.77 -16.93
N HIS A 588 6.58 -55.85 -16.27
CA HIS A 588 7.50 -56.98 -16.39
C HIS A 588 6.85 -58.29 -15.95
N HIS A 589 6.20 -58.30 -14.78
CA HIS A 589 5.48 -59.47 -14.27
C HIS A 589 4.41 -59.95 -15.25
N ILE A 590 3.58 -59.03 -15.77
CA ILE A 590 2.56 -59.38 -16.77
C ILE A 590 3.20 -59.91 -18.05
N ALA A 591 4.25 -59.27 -18.55
CA ALA A 591 4.98 -59.70 -19.74
C ALA A 591 5.57 -61.11 -19.57
N ASN A 592 6.19 -61.39 -18.42
CA ASN A 592 6.80 -62.68 -18.10
C ASN A 592 5.74 -63.78 -18.01
N ILE A 593 4.59 -63.52 -17.38
CA ILE A 593 3.45 -64.45 -17.35
C ILE A 593 2.97 -64.79 -18.76
N ILE A 594 2.92 -63.82 -19.68
CA ILE A 594 2.46 -64.02 -21.07
C ILE A 594 3.45 -64.85 -21.89
N GLY A 595 4.77 -64.62 -21.73
CA GLY A 595 5.82 -65.30 -22.49
C GLY A 595 6.17 -66.71 -21.99
N GLU A 596 6.08 -66.96 -20.68
CA GLU A 596 6.64 -68.16 -20.04
C GLU A 596 5.99 -69.46 -20.50
N LYS A 597 6.79 -70.48 -20.82
CA LYS A 597 6.34 -71.80 -21.30
C LYS A 597 6.08 -72.79 -20.17
N LYS A 598 6.88 -72.74 -19.10
CA LYS A 598 6.86 -73.66 -17.97
C LYS A 598 5.72 -73.34 -16.99
N LYS A 599 5.00 -74.37 -16.56
CA LYS A 599 3.81 -74.20 -15.71
C LYS A 599 4.15 -73.67 -14.32
N ASP A 600 5.24 -74.14 -13.73
CA ASP A 600 5.59 -73.79 -12.36
C ASP A 600 6.18 -72.37 -12.28
N GLU A 601 6.96 -71.96 -13.27
CA GLU A 601 7.42 -70.57 -13.43
C GLU A 601 6.26 -69.58 -13.60
N ILE A 602 5.21 -69.94 -14.36
CA ILE A 602 4.00 -69.09 -14.46
C ILE A 602 3.36 -68.86 -13.08
N LYS A 603 3.38 -69.85 -12.19
CA LYS A 603 2.82 -69.68 -10.84
C LYS A 603 3.70 -68.74 -10.02
N GLU A 604 5.01 -68.80 -10.17
CA GLU A 604 5.93 -67.94 -9.45
C GLU A 604 5.77 -66.48 -9.89
N TYR A 605 5.73 -66.19 -11.19
CA TYR A 605 5.47 -64.81 -11.65
C TYR A 605 4.10 -64.26 -11.23
N VAL A 606 3.07 -65.13 -11.16
CA VAL A 606 1.75 -64.72 -10.60
C VAL A 606 1.86 -64.42 -9.11
N LYS A 607 2.69 -65.17 -8.39
CA LYS A 607 2.93 -64.97 -6.95
C LYS A 607 3.65 -63.65 -6.72
N GLU A 608 4.75 -63.40 -7.43
CA GLU A 608 5.50 -62.14 -7.40
C GLU A 608 4.60 -60.95 -7.71
N LEU A 609 3.78 -61.04 -8.77
CA LEU A 609 2.82 -59.98 -9.12
C LEU A 609 1.83 -59.67 -7.98
N CYS A 610 1.32 -60.69 -7.29
CA CYS A 610 0.37 -60.50 -6.19
C CYS A 610 1.06 -60.02 -4.90
N GLN A 611 2.35 -60.31 -4.73
CA GLN A 611 3.15 -59.86 -3.59
C GLN A 611 3.54 -58.40 -3.74
N ASP A 612 4.03 -58.00 -4.92
CA ASP A 612 4.46 -56.64 -5.21
C ASP A 612 3.28 -55.67 -5.34
N TYR A 613 2.10 -56.17 -5.75
CA TYR A 613 0.89 -55.38 -5.95
C TYR A 613 -0.33 -56.03 -5.27
N PRO A 614 -0.48 -55.87 -3.94
CA PRO A 614 -1.54 -56.52 -3.17
C PRO A 614 -2.95 -56.00 -3.51
N ASP A 615 -3.05 -54.84 -4.17
CA ASP A 615 -4.31 -54.26 -4.65
C ASP A 615 -4.82 -54.90 -5.95
N ILE A 616 -4.10 -55.89 -6.50
CA ILE A 616 -4.53 -56.64 -7.68
C ILE A 616 -5.75 -57.52 -7.40
N ARG A 617 -6.82 -57.28 -8.15
CA ARG A 617 -8.05 -58.08 -8.06
C ARG A 617 -7.99 -59.37 -8.87
N LYS A 618 -8.82 -60.34 -8.49
CA LYS A 618 -8.98 -61.64 -9.15
C LYS A 618 -9.19 -61.50 -10.66
N GLU A 619 -9.99 -60.53 -11.08
CA GLU A 619 -10.34 -60.31 -12.48
C GLU A 619 -9.11 -59.94 -13.32
N HIS A 620 -8.19 -59.15 -12.77
CA HIS A 620 -6.93 -58.79 -13.43
C HIS A 620 -6.06 -60.02 -13.65
N VAL A 621 -5.84 -60.82 -12.60
CA VAL A 621 -5.03 -62.06 -12.67
C VAL A 621 -5.62 -63.03 -13.70
N LEU A 622 -6.94 -63.22 -13.68
CA LEU A 622 -7.61 -64.09 -14.63
C LEU A 622 -7.53 -63.60 -16.08
N ALA A 623 -7.50 -62.28 -16.31
CA ALA A 623 -7.32 -61.70 -17.64
C ALA A 623 -5.88 -61.88 -18.15
N VAL A 624 -4.87 -61.63 -17.31
CA VAL A 624 -3.46 -61.87 -17.66
C VAL A 624 -3.23 -63.35 -18.02
N LEU A 625 -3.75 -64.28 -17.21
CA LEU A 625 -3.68 -65.71 -17.51
C LEU A 625 -4.49 -66.11 -18.77
N ALA A 626 -5.51 -65.33 -19.14
CA ALA A 626 -6.26 -65.54 -20.39
C ALA A 626 -5.42 -65.16 -21.61
N LEU A 627 -4.69 -64.04 -21.54
CA LEU A 627 -3.75 -63.61 -22.59
C LEU A 627 -2.62 -64.64 -22.80
N ARG A 628 -2.16 -65.26 -21.71
CA ARG A 628 -1.24 -66.41 -21.79
C ARG A 628 -1.83 -67.61 -22.56
N GLY A 629 -3.15 -67.69 -22.72
CA GLY A 629 -3.83 -68.75 -23.46
C GLY A 629 -4.26 -69.93 -22.59
N LEU A 630 -4.36 -69.76 -21.26
CA LEU A 630 -4.79 -70.83 -20.36
C LEU A 630 -6.33 -70.96 -20.31
N GLY A 631 -6.82 -72.21 -20.34
CA GLY A 631 -8.24 -72.53 -20.21
C GLY A 631 -8.83 -72.14 -18.85
N ARG A 632 -10.17 -71.95 -18.78
CA ARG A 632 -10.88 -71.48 -17.57
C ARG A 632 -10.51 -72.25 -16.30
N THR A 633 -10.57 -73.59 -16.34
CA THR A 633 -10.27 -74.45 -15.18
C THR A 633 -8.84 -74.29 -14.68
N ARG A 634 -7.88 -74.15 -15.60
CA ARG A 634 -6.46 -74.01 -15.27
C ARG A 634 -6.14 -72.64 -14.68
N ARG A 635 -6.80 -71.58 -15.17
CA ARG A 635 -6.70 -70.23 -14.59
C ARG A 635 -7.21 -70.19 -13.16
N ALA A 636 -8.38 -70.79 -12.92
CA ALA A 636 -8.97 -70.88 -11.59
C ALA A 636 -8.10 -71.73 -10.63
N ALA A 637 -7.47 -72.80 -11.13
CA ALA A 637 -6.55 -73.61 -10.32
C ALA A 637 -5.28 -72.85 -9.93
N ILE A 638 -4.65 -72.13 -10.86
CA ILE A 638 -3.46 -71.31 -10.57
C ILE A 638 -3.81 -70.20 -9.58
N PHE A 639 -4.92 -69.48 -9.81
CA PHE A 639 -5.36 -68.43 -8.89
C PHE A 639 -5.61 -68.98 -7.47
N ARG A 640 -6.34 -70.10 -7.34
CA ARG A 640 -6.55 -70.72 -6.02
C ARG A 640 -5.24 -71.17 -5.37
N GLN A 641 -4.31 -71.76 -6.13
CA GLN A 641 -3.05 -72.26 -5.58
C GLN A 641 -2.11 -71.15 -5.14
N VAL A 642 -2.10 -70.01 -5.83
CA VAL A 642 -1.10 -68.95 -5.67
C VAL A 642 -1.63 -67.77 -4.87
N CYS A 643 -2.90 -67.41 -5.06
CA CYS A 643 -3.51 -66.20 -4.51
C CYS A 643 -4.39 -66.49 -3.28
N HIS A 644 -4.18 -67.61 -2.58
CA HIS A 644 -5.03 -68.08 -1.47
C HIS A 644 -5.00 -67.19 -0.20
N ARG A 645 -4.17 -66.14 -0.18
CA ARG A 645 -4.03 -65.13 0.90
C ARG A 645 -4.20 -63.69 0.42
N LEU A 646 -5.07 -63.42 -0.54
CA LEU A 646 -5.54 -62.05 -0.76
C LEU A 646 -6.64 -61.75 0.28
N GLU A 647 -6.26 -61.67 1.57
CA GLU A 647 -7.13 -61.05 2.57
C GLU A 647 -7.13 -59.53 2.33
N SER A 648 -8.30 -58.93 2.50
CA SER A 648 -8.60 -57.55 2.13
C SER A 648 -7.55 -56.56 2.65
N PRO A 649 -7.07 -55.60 1.82
CA PRO A 649 -6.15 -54.59 2.30
C PRO A 649 -6.89 -53.71 3.30
N ASP A 650 -6.50 -53.81 4.57
CA ASP A 650 -6.74 -52.72 5.52
C ASP A 650 -5.98 -51.50 4.99
N GLY A 651 -6.65 -50.36 4.94
CA GLY A 651 -6.27 -49.19 4.15
C GLY A 651 -4.90 -48.61 4.54
N GLY A 652 -3.84 -49.04 3.85
CA GLY A 652 -2.56 -48.35 3.80
C GLY A 652 -2.53 -47.42 2.58
N ASP A 653 -2.49 -46.12 2.81
CA ASP A 653 -2.50 -45.02 1.82
C ASP A 653 -1.22 -44.93 0.95
N GLY A 654 -0.46 -46.03 0.84
CA GLY A 654 0.77 -46.09 0.06
C GLY A 654 0.61 -46.95 -1.18
N SER A 655 0.51 -46.32 -2.36
CA SER A 655 0.76 -46.93 -3.70
C SER A 655 -0.27 -47.93 -4.27
N ALA A 656 -1.55 -47.55 -4.38
CA ALA A 656 -2.55 -48.35 -5.11
C ALA A 656 -2.44 -48.17 -6.65
N LEU A 657 -1.99 -49.17 -7.41
CA LEU A 657 -1.90 -49.16 -8.89
C LEU A 657 -3.08 -49.87 -9.56
N PHE A 658 -3.33 -51.14 -9.22
CA PHE A 658 -4.37 -51.98 -9.80
C PHE A 658 -5.77 -51.65 -9.27
N ALA A 659 -5.89 -51.05 -8.09
CA ALA A 659 -7.16 -50.54 -7.60
C ALA A 659 -7.82 -49.57 -8.59
N GLU A 660 -7.00 -48.73 -9.24
CA GLU A 660 -7.41 -47.71 -10.21
C GLU A 660 -7.57 -48.22 -11.65
N ILE A 661 -7.24 -49.48 -11.93
CA ILE A 661 -7.46 -50.11 -13.24
C ILE A 661 -8.83 -50.77 -13.21
N ASP A 662 -9.66 -50.57 -14.23
CA ASP A 662 -10.96 -51.23 -14.31
C ASP A 662 -10.82 -52.75 -14.47
N ALA A 663 -11.57 -53.50 -13.67
CA ALA A 663 -11.62 -54.96 -13.78
C ALA A 663 -12.19 -55.36 -15.15
N PRO A 664 -11.48 -56.19 -15.95
CA PRO A 664 -12.00 -56.62 -17.23
C PRO A 664 -13.23 -57.50 -17.02
N VAL A 665 -14.35 -57.18 -17.69
CA VAL A 665 -15.58 -57.96 -17.62
C VAL A 665 -15.31 -59.39 -18.12
N ILE A 666 -15.28 -60.36 -17.21
CA ILE A 666 -15.19 -61.77 -17.56
C ILE A 666 -16.62 -62.23 -17.86
N ILE A 667 -17.03 -62.15 -19.13
CA ILE A 667 -18.31 -62.75 -19.55
C ILE A 667 -18.15 -64.26 -19.46
N SER A 668 -18.71 -64.85 -18.40
CA SER A 668 -18.97 -66.27 -18.32
C SER A 668 -20.14 -66.59 -19.24
N CYS A 669 -19.91 -66.67 -20.56
CA CYS A 669 -20.85 -67.40 -21.41
C CYS A 669 -20.82 -68.86 -20.94
N PHE A 670 -22.00 -69.32 -20.51
CA PHE A 670 -22.34 -70.67 -20.09
C PHE A 670 -21.92 -71.72 -21.12
#